data_AF-A0A1M6HX60-F1
#
_entry.id   AF-A0A1M6HX60-F1
#
_cell.length_a   1.000
_cell.length_b   1.000
_cell.length_c   1.000
_cell.angle_alpha   90.00
_cell.angle_beta   90.00
_cell.angle_gamma   90.00
#
_symmetry.space_group_name_H-M   'P 1'
#
loop_
_entity.id
_entity.type
_entity.pdbx_description
1 polymer ?
#
loop_
_entity_poly.entity_id
_entity_poly.type
_entity_poly.pdbx_seq_one_letter_code
_entity_poly.pdbx_strand_id
1 'polypeptide(L)'
;MLYGTLLPAQDIEQNVEERLQAFFKEYTTNTINIGTCKLDSFRIDFRKKRLLIYTNERFAYQPLRPVTVDAIYRHLGQILPGPVSYFKITLFANGRSIEDLIPNLYRKGKEDKTRLFNKLEYKSNPWVTRISRPYEITRGLERRHIALWQSHGKYYINDKNTWGWQRPRLFCTTEDQFTQSFILPYLIPMLENAGANVFTPRERDTQKQEVIVDNDGSLNGYGGQGSLYLEVKSRKARWQQTNQPGFAQQKRVYQDNENPFITGTARYAQTEKKKDKAFVEWVPDIPETGEYAVYVSYQTLPNSVSDAKYLVFHNGGVTEFKVNQQIGGGTWVYLGTFAFDKGKNDYGMVVLSNESKEKGVVCADAVRFGGGMGNIARGGETSGLPRYLEGSRYYAQWAGMPYPVYGGREGKDDMSDDINSRSRMINYLSGGSIFNPKEQGLGVPFEMAMALHSDAGASKEDKIIGTLGIYTTNFNEGLLASGTDRYTSRDLSDILLTQLQRDIRSNYAIDWTRRSLWDRNYSETRLPAVPSTIVELLSHQNFADMRLGHDPNFKFTVGRSIYKAILQYLCNQHGKDYVVQPLPVSNFAIRFGNKKNTLELSWKGEEDIVEPTAKPREYIVYTRIGRGGFDNGVRVSSPSYTAKIEPGIVYSFKVTAANRGGESFPSEILAAYKAKKEKGRVLIVNGFDRISGPAVVDTPIAAGFDLAKDPGVPYLYDISLCGAQTEFSRKQTGKELGRSGDEWEGIRIAGNSFDYPFVHGKAIQAAGDYSFVSCSDESVENGSVPLEVYDVVDYILGLEKEDRQSNPAGNVYYKTFSSPMQRALTAYCQSGGNLLVSGSYIGSDMNRSQGDREFTQNILKYAYGQSLNDNRSGNINGLERTFTIPRLPNEQAYAVTAPECILPTGTAFPVLTYAPDNQSAAIAYQGNYRTFVMGFPLESIEQESDRNAVMASILQFFQAKK
;
A
#
# COMPACT_ATOMS: atom_id res chain seq x y z
N MET A 1 62.73 43.95 -16.82
CA MET A 1 61.98 44.63 -15.74
C MET A 1 60.50 44.37 -15.97
N LEU A 2 59.91 43.48 -15.17
CA LEU A 2 58.46 43.22 -15.13
C LEU A 2 57.91 44.03 -13.95
N TYR A 3 57.25 45.15 -14.22
CA TYR A 3 56.48 45.88 -13.22
C TYR A 3 55.17 45.13 -12.98
N GLY A 4 55.13 44.31 -11.93
CA GLY A 4 53.89 43.77 -11.38
C GLY A 4 53.25 44.82 -10.47
N THR A 5 52.09 45.32 -10.87
CA THR A 5 51.21 46.10 -10.00
C THR A 5 50.73 45.21 -8.86
N LEU A 6 51.29 45.42 -7.66
CA LEU A 6 50.73 44.90 -6.41
C LEU A 6 49.43 45.66 -6.13
N LEU A 7 48.29 45.02 -6.38
CA LEU A 7 47.00 45.49 -5.86
C LEU A 7 47.09 45.49 -4.32
N PRO A 8 46.69 46.58 -3.63
CA PRO A 8 46.57 46.60 -2.18
C PRO A 8 45.66 45.47 -1.69
N ALA A 9 45.95 44.90 -0.51
CA ALA A 9 45.15 43.80 0.06
C ALA A 9 43.65 44.14 0.19
N GLN A 10 43.32 45.42 0.38
CA GLN A 10 41.96 45.95 0.48
C GLN A 10 41.21 45.88 -0.87
N ASP A 11 41.91 46.07 -2.01
CA ASP A 11 41.33 45.95 -3.35
C ASP A 11 41.06 44.48 -3.73
N ILE A 12 41.89 43.54 -3.25
CA ILE A 12 41.71 42.10 -3.49
C ILE A 12 40.50 41.57 -2.71
N GLU A 13 40.34 41.96 -1.44
CA GLU A 13 39.21 41.53 -0.62
C GLU A 13 37.88 42.05 -1.18
N GLN A 14 37.81 43.32 -1.58
CA GLN A 14 36.62 43.90 -2.21
C GLN A 14 36.26 43.18 -3.52
N ASN A 15 37.24 42.92 -4.39
CA ASN A 15 37.00 42.24 -5.67
C ASN A 15 36.59 40.77 -5.47
N VAL A 16 37.13 40.08 -4.46
CA VAL A 16 36.66 38.74 -4.06
C VAL A 16 35.21 38.81 -3.58
N GLU A 17 34.88 39.77 -2.72
CA GLU A 17 33.53 39.94 -2.18
C GLU A 17 32.50 40.17 -3.30
N GLU A 18 32.74 41.15 -4.18
CA GLU A 18 31.85 41.50 -5.30
C GLU A 18 31.57 40.29 -6.20
N ARG A 19 32.60 39.51 -6.53
CA ARG A 19 32.46 38.32 -7.38
C ARG A 19 31.71 37.18 -6.70
N LEU A 20 31.96 36.97 -5.41
CA LEU A 20 31.22 35.97 -4.63
C LEU A 20 29.75 36.38 -4.46
N GLN A 21 29.48 37.64 -4.16
CA GLN A 21 28.11 38.17 -4.06
C GLN A 21 27.36 38.00 -5.38
N ALA A 22 27.99 38.33 -6.52
CA ALA A 22 27.42 38.12 -7.86
C ALA A 22 27.15 36.62 -8.10
N PHE A 23 28.13 35.75 -7.85
CA PHE A 23 27.98 34.30 -8.00
C PHE A 23 26.77 33.76 -7.24
N PHE A 24 26.64 34.03 -5.94
CA PHE A 24 25.53 33.47 -5.15
C PHE A 24 24.18 34.07 -5.53
N LYS A 25 24.13 35.35 -5.90
CA LYS A 25 22.91 36.02 -6.34
C LYS A 25 22.37 35.43 -7.65
N GLU A 26 23.27 35.09 -8.57
CA GLU A 26 22.94 34.54 -9.90
C GLU A 26 22.94 33.01 -9.94
N TYR A 27 23.38 32.36 -8.85
CA TYR A 27 23.47 30.91 -8.77
C TYR A 27 22.08 30.28 -8.92
N THR A 28 21.98 29.41 -9.92
CA THR A 28 20.80 28.59 -10.17
C THR A 28 21.23 27.15 -10.30
N THR A 29 20.32 26.22 -10.02
CA THR A 29 20.56 24.80 -10.27
C THR A 29 19.72 24.36 -11.46
N ASN A 30 20.24 23.40 -12.24
CA ASN A 30 19.54 22.87 -13.40
C ASN A 30 18.40 21.91 -13.03
N THR A 31 18.30 21.51 -11.75
CA THR A 31 17.43 20.40 -11.33
C THR A 31 16.36 20.79 -10.33
N ILE A 32 16.58 21.85 -9.54
CA ILE A 32 15.65 22.29 -8.50
C ILE A 32 15.66 23.82 -8.31
N ASN A 33 14.57 24.37 -7.79
CA ASN A 33 14.53 25.75 -7.32
C ASN A 33 14.83 25.81 -5.80
N ILE A 34 15.98 26.37 -5.43
CA ILE A 34 16.39 26.64 -4.03
C ILE A 34 16.16 28.08 -3.59
N GLY A 35 15.60 28.91 -4.48
CA GLY A 35 15.53 30.36 -4.35
C GLY A 35 16.91 31.02 -4.38
N THR A 36 16.94 32.32 -4.08
CA THR A 36 18.18 33.11 -4.17
C THR A 36 19.16 32.80 -3.05
N CYS A 37 20.38 32.37 -3.41
CA CYS A 37 21.48 32.18 -2.47
C CYS A 37 22.15 33.53 -2.15
N LYS A 38 22.81 33.61 -1.00
CA LYS A 38 23.50 34.84 -0.56
C LYS A 38 24.85 34.50 0.05
N LEU A 39 25.84 35.35 -0.19
CA LEU A 39 27.08 35.34 0.57
C LEU A 39 26.80 35.88 1.97
N ASP A 40 27.17 35.12 3.01
CA ASP A 40 27.08 35.58 4.39
C ASP A 40 28.40 36.21 4.83
N SER A 41 29.53 35.55 4.56
CA SER A 41 30.88 36.06 4.82
C SER A 41 31.95 35.25 4.07
N PHE A 42 33.18 35.73 4.03
CA PHE A 42 34.34 34.96 3.58
C PHE A 42 35.58 35.33 4.39
N ARG A 43 36.61 34.46 4.34
CA ARG A 43 37.90 34.68 4.98
C ARG A 43 39.02 34.22 4.07
N ILE A 44 39.98 35.11 3.80
CA ILE A 44 41.19 34.80 3.06
C ILE A 44 42.34 34.56 4.06
N ASP A 45 43.02 33.42 3.92
CA ASP A 45 44.27 33.13 4.64
C ASP A 45 45.42 33.03 3.61
N PHE A 46 46.10 34.16 3.40
CA PHE A 46 47.23 34.26 2.48
C PHE A 46 48.42 33.40 2.89
N ARG A 47 48.62 33.16 4.19
CA ARG A 47 49.74 32.35 4.69
C ARG A 47 49.53 30.87 4.36
N LYS A 48 48.31 30.37 4.57
CA LYS A 48 47.94 28.98 4.28
C LYS A 48 47.46 28.77 2.85
N LYS A 49 47.34 29.84 2.05
CA LYS A 49 46.74 29.84 0.71
C LYS A 49 45.35 29.20 0.71
N ARG A 50 44.46 29.69 1.58
CA ARG A 50 43.09 29.18 1.74
C ARG A 50 42.06 30.30 1.62
N LEU A 51 40.91 29.96 1.03
CA LEU A 51 39.71 30.80 1.02
C LEU A 51 38.57 30.01 1.67
N LEU A 52 37.98 30.56 2.73
CA LEU A 52 36.78 30.00 3.37
C LEU A 52 35.60 30.89 2.99
N ILE A 53 34.55 30.30 2.42
CA ILE A 53 33.36 31.03 1.96
C ILE A 53 32.16 30.51 2.76
N TYR A 54 31.31 31.40 3.26
CA TYR A 54 30.10 31.04 4.01
C TYR A 54 28.88 31.61 3.28
N THR A 55 27.92 30.75 2.99
CA THR A 55 26.67 31.10 2.31
C THR A 55 25.46 30.67 3.15
N ASN A 56 24.33 31.31 2.90
CA ASN A 56 23.08 31.00 3.58
C ASN A 56 22.61 29.56 3.34
N GLU A 57 21.65 29.12 4.15
CA GLU A 57 21.19 27.74 4.19
C GLU A 57 20.56 27.24 2.88
N ARG A 58 20.04 28.15 2.06
CA ARG A 58 19.42 27.83 0.76
C ARG A 58 20.37 27.09 -0.16
N PHE A 59 21.67 27.39 -0.13
CA PHE A 59 22.65 26.69 -0.95
C PHE A 59 22.75 25.19 -0.60
N ALA A 60 22.43 24.81 0.65
CA ALA A 60 22.44 23.41 1.11
C ALA A 60 21.17 22.62 0.74
N TYR A 61 20.12 23.29 0.25
CA TYR A 61 18.83 22.67 -0.08
C TYR A 61 18.85 21.87 -1.39
N GLN A 62 19.98 21.88 -2.10
CA GLN A 62 20.18 21.11 -3.31
C GLN A 62 20.77 19.73 -3.06
N PRO A 63 20.46 18.73 -3.91
CA PRO A 63 21.20 17.49 -3.92
C PRO A 63 22.65 17.76 -4.31
N LEU A 64 23.57 17.41 -3.43
CA LEU A 64 25.00 17.54 -3.68
C LEU A 64 25.58 16.16 -4.00
N ARG A 65 26.35 16.09 -5.08
CA ARG A 65 27.03 14.90 -5.58
C ARG A 65 28.49 15.28 -5.86
N PRO A 66 29.43 14.32 -5.89
CA PRO A 66 30.83 14.64 -6.17
C PRO A 66 31.01 15.50 -7.43
N VAL A 67 30.29 15.17 -8.52
CA VAL A 67 30.35 15.91 -9.79
C VAL A 67 29.84 17.34 -9.66
N THR A 68 28.75 17.57 -8.94
CA THR A 68 28.18 18.93 -8.80
C THR A 68 29.03 19.79 -7.88
N VAL A 69 29.57 19.20 -6.80
CA VAL A 69 30.51 19.87 -5.89
C VAL A 69 31.80 20.27 -6.61
N ASP A 70 32.41 19.37 -7.40
CA ASP A 70 33.59 19.67 -8.20
C ASP A 70 33.34 20.80 -9.22
N ALA A 71 32.15 20.82 -9.83
CA ALA A 71 31.76 21.87 -10.77
C ALA A 71 31.62 23.24 -10.08
N ILE A 72 31.03 23.29 -8.87
CA ILE A 72 30.93 24.51 -8.07
C ILE A 72 32.32 25.05 -7.74
N TYR A 73 33.22 24.21 -7.23
CA TYR A 73 34.58 24.66 -6.90
C TYR A 73 35.37 25.12 -8.12
N ARG A 74 35.20 24.47 -9.27
CA ARG A 74 35.82 24.90 -10.53
C ARG A 74 35.32 26.29 -10.95
N HIS A 75 34.01 26.52 -10.89
CA HIS A 75 33.42 27.81 -11.23
C HIS A 75 33.92 28.92 -10.28
N LEU A 76 33.93 28.65 -8.97
CA LEU A 76 34.49 29.58 -7.99
C LEU A 76 35.97 29.91 -8.29
N GLY A 77 36.79 28.91 -8.61
CA GLY A 77 38.19 29.11 -8.97
C GLY A 77 38.37 29.98 -10.24
N GLN A 78 37.46 29.88 -11.20
CA GLN A 78 37.50 30.66 -12.46
C GLN A 78 37.09 32.12 -12.27
N ILE A 79 36.12 32.40 -11.40
CA ILE A 79 35.65 33.77 -11.21
C ILE A 79 36.59 34.56 -10.29
N LEU A 80 37.30 33.94 -9.35
CA LEU A 80 38.09 34.66 -8.36
C LEU A 80 39.33 35.34 -8.97
N PRO A 81 39.77 36.51 -8.46
CA PRO A 81 40.98 37.18 -8.93
C PRO A 81 42.26 36.47 -8.45
N GLY A 82 43.36 36.63 -9.21
CA GLY A 82 44.68 36.21 -8.74
C GLY A 82 45.19 37.12 -7.60
N PRO A 83 45.88 36.59 -6.57
CA PRO A 83 46.35 35.21 -6.42
C PRO A 83 45.33 34.25 -5.78
N VAL A 84 44.16 34.74 -5.35
CA VAL A 84 43.16 33.98 -4.58
C VAL A 84 42.54 32.82 -5.39
N SER A 85 42.47 32.93 -6.72
CA SER A 85 42.04 31.85 -7.62
C SER A 85 42.88 30.57 -7.51
N TYR A 86 44.10 30.64 -6.99
CA TYR A 86 44.98 29.49 -6.76
C TYR A 86 44.93 28.95 -5.32
N PHE A 87 44.09 29.53 -4.46
CA PHE A 87 43.98 29.11 -3.07
C PHE A 87 43.09 27.87 -2.97
N LYS A 88 43.31 27.06 -1.92
CA LYS A 88 42.38 25.98 -1.58
C LYS A 88 41.08 26.61 -1.06
N ILE A 89 40.01 26.46 -1.83
CA ILE A 89 38.67 26.94 -1.49
C ILE A 89 37.99 25.91 -0.58
N THR A 90 37.23 26.38 0.41
CA THR A 90 36.27 25.57 1.16
C THR A 90 34.99 26.39 1.29
N LEU A 91 33.90 25.88 0.73
CA LEU A 91 32.58 26.52 0.77
C LEU A 91 31.72 25.86 1.84
N PHE A 92 31.20 26.66 2.75
CA PHE A 92 30.32 26.25 3.83
C PHE A 92 28.89 26.71 3.57
N ALA A 93 27.94 25.79 3.68
CA ALA A 93 26.51 26.05 3.68
C ALA A 93 25.87 25.35 4.88
N ASN A 94 25.04 26.07 5.65
CA ASN A 94 24.45 25.56 6.88
C ASN A 94 25.50 24.98 7.86
N GLY A 95 26.61 25.71 8.06
CA GLY A 95 27.67 25.34 9.01
C GLY A 95 28.57 24.17 8.60
N ARG A 96 28.36 23.54 7.42
CA ARG A 96 29.18 22.42 6.91
C ARG A 96 29.75 22.69 5.54
N SER A 97 30.89 22.06 5.23
CA SER A 97 31.43 22.09 3.87
C SER A 97 30.45 21.42 2.90
N ILE A 98 30.36 21.90 1.66
CA ILE A 98 29.42 21.33 0.68
C ILE A 98 29.76 19.87 0.30
N GLU A 99 31.03 19.47 0.42
CA GLU A 99 31.49 18.09 0.32
C GLU A 99 30.88 17.22 1.43
N ASP A 100 30.80 17.76 2.64
CA ASP A 100 30.19 17.09 3.77
C ASP A 100 28.68 16.97 3.62
N LEU A 101 28.04 17.69 2.70
CA LEU A 101 26.61 17.55 2.43
C LEU A 101 26.30 16.47 1.39
N ILE A 102 27.28 15.72 0.90
CA ILE A 102 27.02 14.55 0.05
C ILE A 102 26.60 13.37 0.95
N PRO A 103 25.45 12.70 0.70
CA PRO A 103 25.08 11.50 1.44
C PRO A 103 26.12 10.40 1.34
N ASN A 104 26.36 9.64 2.41
CA ASN A 104 27.37 8.57 2.40
C ASN A 104 27.20 7.59 1.22
N LEU A 105 25.96 7.25 0.87
CA LEU A 105 25.61 6.41 -0.29
C LEU A 105 26.19 6.92 -1.63
N TYR A 106 26.42 8.22 -1.78
CA TYR A 106 26.87 8.85 -3.03
C TYR A 106 28.30 9.41 -2.96
N ARG A 107 29.02 9.22 -1.85
CA ARG A 107 30.40 9.69 -1.69
C ARG A 107 31.38 8.80 -2.47
N LYS A 108 32.38 9.42 -3.10
CA LYS A 108 33.54 8.72 -3.71
C LYS A 108 34.72 8.55 -2.75
N GLY A 109 34.72 9.29 -1.63
CA GLY A 109 35.79 9.32 -0.65
C GLY A 109 35.44 8.59 0.64
N LYS A 110 36.16 8.92 1.71
CA LYS A 110 35.92 8.37 3.04
C LYS A 110 34.50 8.73 3.53
N GLU A 111 33.77 7.72 4.01
CA GLU A 111 32.47 7.91 4.64
C GLU A 111 32.57 8.77 5.90
N ASP A 112 31.55 9.61 6.12
CA ASP A 112 31.36 10.29 7.38
C ASP A 112 30.76 9.32 8.39
N LYS A 113 31.63 8.74 9.22
CA LYS A 113 31.24 7.72 10.21
C LYS A 113 30.30 8.28 11.27
N THR A 114 30.30 9.59 11.55
CA THR A 114 29.40 10.15 12.58
C THR A 114 27.93 10.05 12.18
N ARG A 115 27.62 9.95 10.89
CA ARG A 115 26.26 9.79 10.33
C ARG A 115 25.84 8.34 10.07
N LEU A 116 26.78 7.41 10.28
CA LEU A 116 26.49 5.99 10.25
C LEU A 116 26.12 5.52 11.65
N PHE A 117 25.40 4.42 11.75
CA PHE A 117 25.09 3.79 13.03
C PHE A 117 26.32 3.27 13.80
N ASN A 118 27.56 3.54 13.39
CA ASN A 118 28.78 3.28 14.18
C ASN A 118 28.87 1.86 14.79
N LYS A 119 28.45 0.83 14.05
CA LYS A 119 28.34 -0.59 14.49
C LYS A 119 27.24 -0.88 15.52
N LEU A 120 26.28 0.03 15.71
CA LEU A 120 25.04 -0.27 16.42
C LEU A 120 24.24 -1.28 15.59
N GLU A 121 24.22 -2.53 16.05
CA GLU A 121 23.49 -3.61 15.42
C GLU A 121 22.64 -4.32 16.47
N TYR A 122 21.34 -4.43 16.21
CA TYR A 122 20.42 -5.14 17.08
C TYR A 122 20.57 -6.66 16.89
N LYS A 123 21.03 -7.33 17.95
CA LYS A 123 21.42 -8.76 17.92
C LYS A 123 20.39 -9.72 18.51
N SER A 124 19.42 -9.24 19.30
CA SER A 124 18.36 -10.08 19.86
C SER A 124 17.29 -10.44 18.82
N ASN A 125 16.26 -11.21 19.18
CA ASN A 125 15.18 -11.56 18.26
C ASN A 125 14.33 -10.33 17.89
N PRO A 126 13.82 -10.24 16.64
CA PRO A 126 12.91 -9.18 16.24
C PRO A 126 11.65 -9.17 17.11
N TRP A 127 10.99 -8.01 17.21
CA TRP A 127 9.73 -7.87 17.92
C TRP A 127 8.70 -8.93 17.50
N VAL A 128 8.51 -9.14 16.19
CA VAL A 128 7.70 -10.21 15.61
C VAL A 128 8.48 -10.90 14.49
N THR A 129 8.38 -12.23 14.43
CA THR A 129 8.94 -13.06 13.35
C THR A 129 7.88 -14.06 12.89
N ARG A 130 7.51 -14.03 11.61
CA ARG A 130 6.63 -15.05 11.00
C ARG A 130 7.44 -16.30 10.67
N ILE A 131 7.08 -17.44 11.28
CA ILE A 131 7.80 -18.72 11.16
C ILE A 131 7.26 -19.56 10.00
N SER A 132 5.97 -19.44 9.67
CA SER A 132 5.37 -20.20 8.57
C SER A 132 5.78 -19.75 7.17
N ARG A 133 6.62 -18.70 7.05
CA ARG A 133 7.13 -18.23 5.75
C ARG A 133 8.03 -19.30 5.12
N PRO A 134 7.78 -19.75 3.86
CA PRO A 134 8.50 -20.87 3.26
C PRO A 134 9.85 -20.50 2.62
N TYR A 135 10.32 -19.26 2.80
CA TYR A 135 11.57 -18.73 2.23
C TYR A 135 12.31 -17.84 3.24
N GLU A 136 13.58 -17.55 2.95
CA GLU A 136 14.45 -16.74 3.80
C GLU A 136 14.86 -15.43 3.10
N ILE A 137 14.85 -14.35 3.86
CA ILE A 137 15.32 -13.04 3.41
C ILE A 137 16.71 -12.79 3.97
N THR A 138 17.68 -12.54 3.09
CA THR A 138 19.11 -12.44 3.47
C THR A 138 19.77 -11.13 3.03
N ARG A 139 19.14 -10.37 2.13
CA ARG A 139 19.61 -9.09 1.60
C ARG A 139 18.47 -8.05 1.51
N GLY A 140 17.38 -8.28 2.24
CA GLY A 140 16.28 -7.34 2.43
C GLY A 140 16.40 -6.59 3.77
N LEU A 141 15.26 -6.39 4.41
CA LEU A 141 15.04 -5.69 5.68
C LEU A 141 14.77 -6.64 6.86
N GLU A 142 15.07 -7.93 6.73
CA GLU A 142 14.94 -8.90 7.81
C GLU A 142 15.63 -8.39 9.11
N ARG A 143 14.90 -8.44 10.23
CA ARG A 143 15.31 -7.93 11.57
C ARG A 143 15.37 -6.41 11.72
N ARG A 144 14.93 -5.62 10.73
CA ARG A 144 14.87 -4.16 10.82
C ARG A 144 13.52 -3.71 11.38
N HIS A 145 13.54 -2.65 12.18
CA HIS A 145 12.33 -2.04 12.76
C HIS A 145 12.18 -0.63 12.21
N ILE A 146 11.06 -0.37 11.55
CA ILE A 146 10.80 0.88 10.83
C ILE A 146 9.53 1.49 11.39
N ALA A 147 9.58 2.77 11.73
CA ALA A 147 8.39 3.55 11.99
C ALA A 147 8.06 4.39 10.74
N LEU A 148 6.81 4.38 10.31
CA LEU A 148 6.32 5.30 9.28
C LEU A 148 4.84 5.59 9.45
N TRP A 149 4.38 6.72 8.93
CA TRP A 149 2.98 7.11 9.01
C TRP A 149 2.55 7.96 7.83
N GLN A 150 1.25 7.84 7.53
CA GLN A 150 0.48 8.80 6.77
C GLN A 150 0.37 10.12 7.52
N SER A 151 -0.08 11.19 6.88
CA SER A 151 -0.20 12.52 7.47
C SER A 151 -1.24 12.59 8.61
N HIS A 152 -1.90 13.74 8.76
CA HIS A 152 -2.94 14.01 9.73
C HIS A 152 -4.12 13.04 9.62
N GLY A 153 -4.85 12.87 10.72
CA GLY A 153 -6.13 12.17 10.75
C GLY A 153 -7.21 13.09 11.31
N LYS A 154 -8.46 12.65 11.29
CA LYS A 154 -9.57 13.42 11.85
C LYS A 154 -9.29 13.69 13.33
N TYR A 155 -9.43 14.94 13.73
CA TYR A 155 -9.21 15.37 15.10
C TYR A 155 -10.31 16.31 15.56
N TYR A 156 -10.42 16.46 16.87
CA TYR A 156 -11.42 17.30 17.49
C TYR A 156 -10.91 18.74 17.60
N ILE A 157 -11.63 19.69 17.01
CA ILE A 157 -11.30 21.11 17.02
C ILE A 157 -11.95 21.74 18.26
N ASN A 158 -11.19 21.82 19.35
CA ASN A 158 -11.63 22.27 20.66
C ASN A 158 -12.46 23.58 20.61
N ASP A 159 -11.94 24.63 20.00
CA ASP A 159 -12.59 25.95 19.96
C ASP A 159 -13.89 25.98 19.13
N LYS A 160 -14.11 24.96 18.28
CA LYS A 160 -15.31 24.82 17.46
C LYS A 160 -16.28 23.75 17.97
N ASN A 161 -15.90 23.01 19.01
CA ASN A 161 -16.66 21.88 19.55
C ASN A 161 -17.11 20.89 18.45
N THR A 162 -16.20 20.49 17.56
CA THR A 162 -16.53 19.62 16.42
C THR A 162 -15.34 18.79 15.96
N TRP A 163 -15.61 17.64 15.34
CA TRP A 163 -14.59 16.83 14.66
C TRP A 163 -14.33 17.34 13.25
N GLY A 164 -13.06 17.44 12.83
CA GLY A 164 -12.70 17.94 11.51
C GLY A 164 -11.35 17.44 11.00
N TRP A 165 -11.09 17.75 9.74
CA TRP A 165 -9.83 17.48 9.04
C TRP A 165 -8.91 18.70 9.11
N GLN A 166 -7.60 18.51 8.92
CA GLN A 166 -6.68 19.64 8.85
C GLN A 166 -6.84 20.39 7.51
N ARG A 167 -7.07 19.64 6.42
CA ARG A 167 -7.15 20.20 5.06
C ARG A 167 -8.58 20.17 4.52
N PRO A 168 -8.92 21.11 3.61
CA PRO A 168 -10.22 21.12 2.94
C PRO A 168 -10.38 19.92 2.00
N ARG A 169 -11.63 19.59 1.71
CA ARG A 169 -12.00 18.56 0.73
C ARG A 169 -11.84 19.09 -0.68
N LEU A 170 -10.73 18.71 -1.32
CA LEU A 170 -10.38 19.14 -2.68
C LEU A 170 -10.05 17.92 -3.53
N PHE A 171 -10.46 17.95 -4.79
CA PHE A 171 -10.23 16.89 -5.78
C PHE A 171 -10.66 15.52 -5.27
N CYS A 172 -11.87 15.45 -4.71
CA CYS A 172 -12.52 14.26 -4.16
C CYS A 172 -11.84 13.63 -2.94
N THR A 173 -10.90 14.32 -2.29
CA THR A 173 -10.17 13.80 -1.12
C THR A 173 -9.76 14.91 -0.14
N THR A 174 -9.04 14.52 0.91
CA THR A 174 -8.33 15.40 1.86
C THR A 174 -6.92 14.83 2.04
N GLU A 175 -5.91 15.65 2.33
CA GLU A 175 -4.56 15.16 2.68
C GLU A 175 -4.61 14.04 3.72
N ASP A 176 -5.45 14.24 4.74
CA ASP A 176 -5.65 13.38 5.90
C ASP A 176 -6.09 11.93 5.52
N GLN A 177 -6.83 11.79 4.41
CA GLN A 177 -7.31 10.51 3.87
C GLN A 177 -6.48 10.03 2.66
N PHE A 178 -5.83 10.94 1.96
CA PHE A 178 -5.13 10.67 0.71
C PHE A 178 -3.83 9.88 0.92
N THR A 179 -2.99 10.34 1.84
CA THR A 179 -1.62 9.83 2.01
C THR A 179 -1.58 8.37 2.49
N GLN A 180 -2.55 7.95 3.29
CA GLN A 180 -2.72 6.55 3.72
C GLN A 180 -2.97 5.58 2.55
N SER A 181 -3.52 6.04 1.42
CA SER A 181 -3.73 5.19 0.23
C SER A 181 -2.44 4.81 -0.48
N PHE A 182 -1.31 5.45 -0.17
CA PHE A 182 0.03 5.02 -0.60
C PHE A 182 0.65 4.06 0.42
N ILE A 183 0.39 4.31 1.70
CA ILE A 183 1.09 3.63 2.78
C ILE A 183 0.50 2.25 3.07
N LEU A 184 -0.82 2.18 3.29
CA LEU A 184 -1.47 0.96 3.77
C LEU A 184 -1.49 -0.16 2.71
N PRO A 185 -1.94 0.07 1.46
CA PRO A 185 -2.01 -1.00 0.46
C PRO A 185 -0.68 -1.26 -0.27
N TYR A 186 0.28 -0.33 -0.26
CA TYR A 186 1.53 -0.47 -1.03
C TYR A 186 2.79 -0.49 -0.17
N LEU A 187 3.14 0.63 0.48
CA LEU A 187 4.47 0.75 1.12
C LEU A 187 4.68 -0.22 2.29
N ILE A 188 3.69 -0.36 3.20
CA ILE A 188 3.82 -1.26 4.35
C ILE A 188 3.99 -2.71 3.87
N PRO A 189 3.13 -3.26 2.99
CA PRO A 189 3.33 -4.61 2.45
C PRO A 189 4.70 -4.82 1.81
N MET A 190 5.24 -3.83 1.07
CA MET A 190 6.58 -3.95 0.46
C MET A 190 7.70 -4.02 1.50
N LEU A 191 7.60 -3.26 2.58
CA LEU A 191 8.59 -3.29 3.67
C LEU A 191 8.52 -4.61 4.46
N GLU A 192 7.31 -5.09 4.74
CA GLU A 192 7.08 -6.35 5.46
C GLU A 192 7.46 -7.58 4.62
N ASN A 193 7.17 -7.56 3.31
CA ASN A 193 7.63 -8.59 2.36
C ASN A 193 9.16 -8.61 2.18
N ALA A 194 9.83 -7.49 2.47
CA ALA A 194 11.27 -7.41 2.60
C ALA A 194 11.78 -7.82 3.99
N GLY A 195 10.91 -8.18 4.95
CA GLY A 195 11.27 -8.71 6.27
C GLY A 195 11.31 -7.67 7.41
N ALA A 196 10.89 -6.43 7.16
CA ALA A 196 10.84 -5.40 8.19
C ALA A 196 9.70 -5.66 9.19
N ASN A 197 9.92 -5.28 10.45
CA ASN A 197 8.85 -5.02 11.40
C ASN A 197 8.44 -3.54 11.26
N VAL A 198 7.21 -3.29 10.80
CA VAL A 198 6.73 -1.93 10.53
C VAL A 198 5.71 -1.49 11.59
N PHE A 199 5.95 -0.32 12.17
CA PHE A 199 5.04 0.32 13.11
C PHE A 199 4.49 1.62 12.52
N THR A 200 3.20 1.87 12.74
CA THR A 200 2.56 3.16 12.49
C THR A 200 1.88 3.69 13.77
N PRO A 201 2.08 4.96 14.14
CA PRO A 201 1.37 5.63 15.24
C PRO A 201 -0.11 5.93 14.97
N ARG A 202 -0.68 5.42 13.87
CA ARG A 202 -2.12 5.42 13.59
C ARG A 202 -2.59 3.99 13.38
N GLU A 203 -3.88 3.73 13.55
CA GLU A 203 -4.44 2.42 13.22
C GLU A 203 -4.22 2.11 11.73
N ARG A 204 -3.84 0.86 11.42
CA ARG A 204 -3.53 0.40 10.06
C ARG A 204 -4.60 -0.49 9.45
N ASP A 205 -5.45 -1.10 10.27
CA ASP A 205 -6.51 -1.98 9.79
C ASP A 205 -7.77 -1.18 9.43
N THR A 206 -8.24 -1.38 8.21
CA THR A 206 -9.43 -0.71 7.67
C THR A 206 -10.74 -1.43 8.04
N GLN A 207 -10.64 -2.62 8.66
CA GLN A 207 -11.80 -3.38 9.14
C GLN A 207 -12.54 -2.61 10.25
N LYS A 208 -13.83 -2.34 10.04
CA LYS A 208 -14.69 -1.58 10.96
C LYS A 208 -15.12 -2.38 12.18
N GLN A 209 -15.18 -3.70 12.04
CA GLN A 209 -15.49 -4.60 13.14
C GLN A 209 -14.25 -4.78 14.03
N GLU A 210 -14.48 -4.92 15.34
CA GLU A 210 -13.44 -5.22 16.32
C GLU A 210 -13.97 -6.23 17.33
N VAL A 211 -13.18 -7.26 17.59
CA VAL A 211 -13.41 -8.22 18.66
C VAL A 211 -12.15 -8.29 19.51
N ILE A 212 -12.29 -8.09 20.81
CA ILE A 212 -11.20 -8.29 21.77
C ILE A 212 -11.57 -9.46 22.66
N VAL A 213 -10.62 -10.36 22.85
CA VAL A 213 -10.72 -11.49 23.76
C VAL A 213 -9.59 -11.34 24.78
N ASP A 214 -9.94 -11.34 26.06
CA ASP A 214 -9.02 -11.25 27.21
C ASP A 214 -9.52 -12.14 28.36
N ASN A 215 -8.73 -12.24 29.43
CA ASN A 215 -9.03 -13.13 30.56
C ASN A 215 -9.95 -12.52 31.64
N ASP A 216 -10.20 -11.22 31.61
CA ASP A 216 -11.13 -10.53 32.51
C ASP A 216 -12.57 -10.52 31.97
N GLY A 217 -12.72 -10.77 30.66
CA GLY A 217 -14.00 -10.84 29.93
C GLY A 217 -14.41 -9.48 29.36
N SER A 218 -15.17 -9.49 28.25
CA SER A 218 -15.63 -8.26 27.59
C SER A 218 -16.96 -7.74 28.13
N LEU A 219 -17.20 -6.43 28.00
CA LEU A 219 -18.51 -5.83 28.30
C LEU A 219 -19.64 -6.48 27.50
N ASN A 220 -20.62 -7.02 28.23
CA ASN A 220 -21.91 -7.49 27.71
C ASN A 220 -22.52 -6.53 26.67
N GLY A 221 -22.68 -7.01 25.44
CA GLY A 221 -23.81 -6.61 24.58
C GLY A 221 -23.59 -6.49 23.08
N TYR A 222 -22.40 -6.17 22.55
CA TYR A 222 -22.19 -6.09 21.07
C TYR A 222 -20.73 -6.33 20.60
N GLY A 223 -19.86 -6.84 21.48
CA GLY A 223 -18.51 -7.30 21.14
C GLY A 223 -18.08 -8.39 22.14
N GLY A 224 -18.26 -9.65 21.77
CA GLY A 224 -17.88 -10.80 22.59
C GLY A 224 -18.97 -11.40 23.48
N GLN A 225 -20.27 -11.22 23.18
CA GLN A 225 -21.31 -12.14 23.70
C GLN A 225 -21.19 -13.50 23.00
N GLY A 226 -20.08 -14.21 23.23
CA GLY A 226 -19.81 -15.50 22.59
C GLY A 226 -18.35 -15.92 22.55
N SER A 227 -17.40 -14.96 22.64
CA SER A 227 -15.95 -15.25 22.58
C SER A 227 -15.48 -16.04 23.80
N LEU A 228 -14.42 -16.82 23.62
CA LEU A 228 -13.90 -17.74 24.64
C LEU A 228 -12.42 -17.46 24.91
N TYR A 229 -12.10 -17.35 26.19
CA TYR A 229 -10.73 -17.39 26.72
C TYR A 229 -10.54 -18.71 27.49
N LEU A 230 -9.44 -19.43 27.24
CA LEU A 230 -9.14 -20.68 27.93
C LEU A 230 -7.66 -20.78 28.33
N GLU A 231 -7.40 -21.13 29.59
CA GLU A 231 -6.08 -21.49 30.10
C GLU A 231 -5.95 -23.01 30.24
N VAL A 232 -4.95 -23.59 29.58
CA VAL A 232 -4.60 -25.00 29.76
C VAL A 232 -3.26 -25.12 30.49
N LYS A 233 -3.28 -25.85 31.60
CA LYS A 233 -2.11 -26.10 32.45
C LYS A 233 -1.37 -27.38 32.06
N SER A 234 -0.10 -27.45 32.45
CA SER A 234 0.71 -28.67 32.39
C SER A 234 0.94 -29.25 33.79
N ARG A 235 1.65 -30.39 33.86
CA ARG A 235 2.16 -30.92 35.14
C ARG A 235 3.19 -29.99 35.80
N LYS A 236 3.92 -29.20 35.01
CA LYS A 236 5.06 -28.38 35.44
C LYS A 236 4.81 -26.88 35.41
N ALA A 237 3.83 -26.42 34.64
CA ALA A 237 3.51 -25.01 34.47
C ALA A 237 2.01 -24.78 34.67
N ARG A 238 1.68 -23.69 35.38
CA ARG A 238 0.34 -23.16 35.56
C ARG A 238 0.37 -21.68 35.23
N TRP A 239 -0.69 -21.20 34.60
CA TRP A 239 -0.91 -19.78 34.39
C TRP A 239 -1.25 -19.11 35.73
N GLN A 240 -0.60 -18.00 35.99
CA GLN A 240 -0.72 -17.22 37.21
C GLN A 240 -0.91 -15.76 36.85
N GLN A 241 -1.63 -15.01 37.69
CA GLN A 241 -1.79 -13.59 37.48
C GLN A 241 -0.45 -12.87 37.69
N THR A 242 -0.16 -11.89 36.85
CA THR A 242 0.98 -10.99 37.04
C THR A 242 0.69 -9.98 38.16
N ASN A 243 1.74 -9.30 38.63
CA ASN A 243 1.61 -8.25 39.66
C ASN A 243 1.38 -6.85 39.06
N GLN A 244 1.33 -6.73 37.74
CA GLN A 244 1.08 -5.47 37.02
C GLN A 244 -0.29 -5.52 36.36
N PRO A 245 -1.00 -4.39 36.22
CA PRO A 245 -2.30 -4.37 35.56
C PRO A 245 -2.15 -4.65 34.06
N GLY A 246 -3.09 -5.41 33.51
CA GLY A 246 -3.19 -5.76 32.09
C GLY A 246 -4.31 -4.99 31.39
N PHE A 247 -4.60 -5.40 30.16
CA PHE A 247 -5.70 -4.87 29.39
C PHE A 247 -7.05 -5.39 29.89
N ALA A 248 -8.05 -4.51 29.98
CA ALA A 248 -9.46 -4.92 30.02
C ALA A 248 -10.35 -3.88 29.32
N GLN A 249 -11.26 -4.35 28.46
CA GLN A 249 -12.23 -3.47 27.80
C GLN A 249 -13.44 -3.20 28.71
N GLN A 250 -13.24 -2.40 29.76
CA GLN A 250 -14.30 -2.06 30.72
C GLN A 250 -15.31 -1.03 30.19
N LYS A 251 -15.03 -0.37 29.05
CA LYS A 251 -15.88 0.67 28.46
C LYS A 251 -15.97 0.49 26.94
N ARG A 252 -17.11 0.90 26.36
CA ARG A 252 -17.25 1.01 24.90
C ARG A 252 -16.68 2.32 24.36
N VAL A 253 -16.77 3.38 25.17
CA VAL A 253 -16.31 4.72 24.85
C VAL A 253 -15.47 5.20 26.03
N TYR A 254 -14.27 5.70 25.73
CA TYR A 254 -13.30 6.18 26.72
C TYR A 254 -13.21 7.69 26.66
N GLN A 255 -13.08 8.33 27.83
CA GLN A 255 -12.79 9.77 27.91
C GLN A 255 -11.28 10.01 27.72
N ASP A 256 -10.88 11.24 27.41
CA ASP A 256 -9.45 11.61 27.37
C ASP A 256 -8.76 11.19 28.68
N ASN A 257 -7.52 10.69 28.56
CA ASN A 257 -6.71 10.14 29.68
C ASN A 257 -7.18 8.79 30.28
N GLU A 258 -8.22 8.15 29.76
CA GLU A 258 -8.59 6.81 30.21
C GLU A 258 -7.82 5.73 29.45
N ASN A 259 -7.05 4.91 30.17
CA ASN A 259 -6.19 3.87 29.59
C ASN A 259 -6.70 2.45 29.92
N PRO A 260 -7.10 1.63 28.93
CA PRO A 260 -7.60 0.28 29.18
C PRO A 260 -6.51 -0.73 29.59
N PHE A 261 -5.22 -0.42 29.38
CA PHE A 261 -4.08 -1.28 29.76
C PHE A 261 -3.72 -1.22 31.24
N ILE A 262 -4.47 -0.45 32.04
CA ILE A 262 -4.27 -0.36 33.49
C ILE A 262 -5.51 -0.76 34.30
N THR A 263 -6.51 -1.37 33.64
CA THR A 263 -7.79 -1.72 34.24
C THR A 263 -8.07 -3.22 34.34
N GLY A 264 -7.24 -4.05 33.71
CA GLY A 264 -7.37 -5.51 33.70
C GLY A 264 -6.23 -6.23 34.42
N THR A 265 -6.10 -7.51 34.12
CA THR A 265 -5.08 -8.42 34.62
C THR A 265 -4.40 -9.15 33.47
N ALA A 266 -3.15 -9.57 33.67
CA ALA A 266 -2.44 -10.41 32.70
C ALA A 266 -1.99 -11.72 33.36
N ARG A 267 -1.64 -12.70 32.53
CA ARG A 267 -1.35 -14.08 32.94
C ARG A 267 0.05 -14.47 32.48
N TYR A 268 0.80 -15.22 33.30
CA TYR A 268 2.11 -15.72 32.91
C TYR A 268 2.31 -17.18 33.31
N ALA A 269 3.17 -17.88 32.58
CA ALA A 269 3.55 -19.26 32.85
C ALA A 269 5.06 -19.49 32.61
N GLN A 270 5.64 -20.41 33.37
CA GLN A 270 7.03 -20.85 33.17
C GLN A 270 7.17 -21.60 31.84
N THR A 271 8.29 -21.39 31.15
CA THR A 271 8.54 -22.03 29.85
C THR A 271 8.91 -23.51 29.96
N GLU A 272 8.54 -24.27 28.93
CA GLU A 272 8.92 -25.67 28.76
C GLU A 272 9.53 -25.92 27.39
N LYS A 273 10.51 -26.83 27.32
CA LYS A 273 11.21 -27.16 26.05
C LYS A 273 10.41 -28.06 25.10
N LYS A 274 9.35 -28.72 25.60
CA LYS A 274 8.54 -29.68 24.81
C LYS A 274 7.21 -29.02 24.44
N LYS A 275 6.73 -29.30 23.23
CA LYS A 275 5.42 -28.88 22.73
C LYS A 275 4.26 -29.34 23.64
N ASP A 276 3.17 -28.58 23.59
CA ASP A 276 1.84 -28.94 24.10
C ASP A 276 1.81 -29.35 25.58
N LYS A 277 2.26 -28.41 26.42
CA LYS A 277 2.25 -28.58 27.88
C LYS A 277 1.30 -27.59 28.56
N ALA A 278 1.52 -26.30 28.41
CA ALA A 278 0.58 -25.27 28.85
C ALA A 278 0.40 -24.22 27.75
N PHE A 279 -0.83 -23.77 27.54
CA PHE A 279 -1.15 -22.77 26.52
C PHE A 279 -2.37 -21.93 26.93
N VAL A 280 -2.57 -20.82 26.21
CA VAL A 280 -3.77 -19.96 26.28
C VAL A 280 -4.41 -19.91 24.91
N GLU A 281 -5.73 -19.96 24.85
CA GLU A 281 -6.53 -19.82 23.62
C GLU A 281 -7.46 -18.61 23.72
N TRP A 282 -7.53 -17.85 22.62
CA TRP A 282 -8.47 -16.75 22.40
C TRP A 282 -9.30 -17.07 21.15
N VAL A 283 -10.57 -17.42 21.34
CA VAL A 283 -11.51 -17.72 20.26
C VAL A 283 -12.49 -16.55 20.11
N PRO A 284 -12.37 -15.70 19.08
CA PRO A 284 -13.29 -14.61 18.84
C PRO A 284 -14.66 -15.12 18.39
N ASP A 285 -15.68 -14.29 18.57
CA ASP A 285 -16.99 -14.44 17.93
C ASP A 285 -17.08 -13.36 16.85
N ILE A 286 -16.73 -13.74 15.63
CA ILE A 286 -16.51 -12.79 14.52
C ILE A 286 -17.88 -12.29 14.01
N PRO A 287 -18.14 -10.97 13.98
CA PRO A 287 -19.45 -10.44 13.58
C PRO A 287 -19.82 -10.74 12.12
N GLU A 288 -18.81 -10.74 11.25
CA GLU A 288 -18.96 -10.88 9.79
C GLU A 288 -17.71 -11.53 9.18
N THR A 289 -17.91 -12.44 8.21
CA THR A 289 -16.81 -13.05 7.46
C THR A 289 -15.98 -11.97 6.76
N GLY A 290 -14.67 -11.99 6.93
CA GLY A 290 -13.80 -11.01 6.30
C GLY A 290 -12.35 -11.12 6.75
N GLU A 291 -11.55 -10.14 6.31
CA GLU A 291 -10.16 -9.98 6.72
C GLU A 291 -10.10 -9.15 8.01
N TYR A 292 -9.35 -9.63 9.00
CA TYR A 292 -9.14 -8.96 10.29
C TYR A 292 -7.65 -8.93 10.60
N ALA A 293 -7.12 -7.76 10.96
CA ALA A 293 -5.81 -7.68 11.59
C ALA A 293 -5.85 -8.36 12.96
N VAL A 294 -4.83 -9.15 13.28
CA VAL A 294 -4.67 -9.79 14.58
C VAL A 294 -3.55 -9.08 15.34
N TYR A 295 -3.89 -8.52 16.49
CA TYR A 295 -2.96 -7.93 17.43
C TYR A 295 -2.95 -8.73 18.73
N VAL A 296 -1.77 -8.87 19.33
CA VAL A 296 -1.61 -9.49 20.65
C VAL A 296 -1.07 -8.46 21.64
N SER A 297 -1.36 -8.66 22.92
CA SER A 297 -0.71 -7.94 24.00
C SER A 297 -0.16 -8.87 25.08
N TYR A 298 0.80 -8.36 25.83
CA TYR A 298 1.51 -9.02 26.91
C TYR A 298 2.22 -7.99 27.78
N GLN A 299 2.68 -8.40 28.96
CA GLN A 299 3.59 -7.61 29.79
C GLN A 299 5.02 -8.10 29.64
N THR A 300 5.97 -7.17 29.64
CA THR A 300 7.40 -7.50 29.78
C THR A 300 7.70 -7.72 31.26
N LEU A 301 7.99 -8.97 31.62
CA LEU A 301 8.29 -9.41 32.98
C LEU A 301 9.79 -9.73 33.13
N PRO A 302 10.31 -9.78 34.37
CA PRO A 302 11.64 -10.34 34.61
C PRO A 302 11.73 -11.78 34.05
N ASN A 303 12.73 -12.04 33.21
CA ASN A 303 12.92 -13.30 32.49
C ASN A 303 11.84 -13.61 31.42
N SER A 304 11.14 -12.62 30.87
CA SER A 304 10.35 -12.81 29.65
C SER A 304 11.23 -13.38 28.52
N VAL A 305 10.68 -14.31 27.76
CA VAL A 305 11.41 -14.93 26.64
C VAL A 305 11.33 -14.09 25.37
N SER A 306 12.36 -14.19 24.54
CA SER A 306 12.42 -13.49 23.25
C SER A 306 11.81 -14.28 22.08
N ASP A 307 11.33 -15.51 22.32
CA ASP A 307 10.81 -16.42 21.30
C ASP A 307 9.42 -17.00 21.63
N ALA A 308 8.56 -16.23 22.32
CA ALA A 308 7.21 -16.63 22.69
C ALA A 308 6.40 -17.03 21.45
N LYS A 309 5.83 -18.23 21.46
CA LYS A 309 5.23 -18.85 20.27
C LYS A 309 3.73 -18.64 20.20
N TYR A 310 3.28 -17.92 19.18
CA TYR A 310 1.88 -17.70 18.86
C TYR A 310 1.47 -18.48 17.61
N LEU A 311 0.26 -19.03 17.61
CA LEU A 311 -0.37 -19.67 16.45
C LEU A 311 -1.67 -18.93 16.16
N VAL A 312 -1.84 -18.49 14.92
CA VAL A 312 -3.10 -17.91 14.44
C VAL A 312 -3.77 -18.96 13.55
N PHE A 313 -4.91 -19.48 14.00
CA PHE A 313 -5.79 -20.34 13.22
C PHE A 313 -6.76 -19.44 12.45
N HIS A 314 -6.81 -19.60 11.13
CA HIS A 314 -7.63 -18.80 10.23
C HIS A 314 -8.14 -19.67 9.08
N ASN A 315 -8.99 -19.13 8.21
CA ASN A 315 -9.63 -19.90 7.12
C ASN A 315 -8.63 -20.57 6.14
N GLY A 316 -7.36 -20.13 6.14
CA GLY A 316 -6.29 -20.67 5.30
C GLY A 316 -5.40 -21.73 5.98
N GLY A 317 -5.63 -22.02 7.26
CA GLY A 317 -4.82 -22.93 8.05
C GLY A 317 -4.25 -22.26 9.29
N VAL A 318 -2.98 -22.56 9.60
CA VAL A 318 -2.32 -22.06 10.82
C VAL A 318 -1.05 -21.31 10.46
N THR A 319 -0.95 -20.06 10.90
CA THR A 319 0.26 -19.24 10.77
C THR A 319 0.96 -19.15 12.13
N GLU A 320 2.23 -19.54 12.19
CA GLU A 320 3.04 -19.52 13.40
C GLU A 320 3.93 -18.26 13.47
N PHE A 321 4.03 -17.69 14.67
CA PHE A 321 4.85 -16.52 14.98
C PHE A 321 5.71 -16.74 16.21
N LYS A 322 6.85 -16.05 16.24
CA LYS A 322 7.61 -15.77 17.45
C LYS A 322 7.54 -14.30 17.77
N VAL A 323 7.20 -13.99 19.01
CA VAL A 323 7.12 -12.63 19.53
C VAL A 323 8.16 -12.46 20.64
N ASN A 324 8.95 -11.40 20.54
CA ASN A 324 9.93 -11.06 21.57
C ASN A 324 9.26 -10.30 22.72
N GLN A 325 8.91 -11.00 23.80
CA GLN A 325 8.21 -10.40 24.95
C GLN A 325 9.13 -9.62 25.91
N GLN A 326 10.42 -9.47 25.57
CA GLN A 326 11.36 -8.62 26.32
C GLN A 326 11.22 -7.13 25.98
N ILE A 327 10.48 -6.80 24.92
CA ILE A 327 10.26 -5.45 24.41
C ILE A 327 8.79 -5.27 24.07
N GLY A 328 8.30 -4.04 23.97
CA GLY A 328 6.97 -3.72 23.44
C GLY A 328 5.78 -4.27 24.25
N GLY A 329 5.95 -4.52 25.56
CA GLY A 329 4.84 -4.92 26.44
C GLY A 329 3.88 -3.76 26.77
N GLY A 330 2.63 -4.09 27.08
CA GLY A 330 1.59 -3.13 27.49
C GLY A 330 1.01 -2.30 26.34
N THR A 331 1.03 -2.84 25.12
CA THR A 331 0.44 -2.21 23.93
C THR A 331 -0.01 -3.27 22.91
N TRP A 332 -0.54 -2.85 21.76
CA TRP A 332 -0.95 -3.74 20.67
C TRP A 332 0.23 -4.10 19.76
N VAL A 333 0.46 -5.40 19.54
CA VAL A 333 1.52 -5.93 18.66
C VAL A 333 0.88 -6.67 17.48
N TYR A 334 1.06 -6.15 16.27
CA TYR A 334 0.50 -6.71 15.04
C TYR A 334 1.20 -8.02 14.63
N LEU A 335 0.43 -9.06 14.35
CA LEU A 335 0.92 -10.34 13.82
C LEU A 335 0.68 -10.50 12.31
N GLY A 336 -0.41 -9.93 11.79
CA GLY A 336 -0.82 -10.11 10.40
C GLY A 336 -2.32 -9.86 10.22
N THR A 337 -2.78 -9.93 8.98
CA THR A 337 -4.20 -9.86 8.61
C THR A 337 -4.61 -11.20 8.02
N PHE A 338 -5.76 -11.72 8.45
CA PHE A 338 -6.22 -13.05 8.10
C PHE A 338 -7.73 -13.10 7.88
N ALA A 339 -8.16 -14.02 7.00
CA ALA A 339 -9.56 -14.34 6.77
C ALA A 339 -10.16 -15.18 7.91
N PHE A 340 -11.28 -14.72 8.45
CA PHE A 340 -12.10 -15.45 9.41
C PHE A 340 -13.53 -15.55 8.92
N ASP A 341 -14.18 -16.68 9.21
CA ASP A 341 -15.62 -16.83 9.06
C ASP A 341 -16.38 -16.19 10.23
N LYS A 342 -17.58 -15.68 9.94
CA LYS A 342 -18.55 -15.24 10.95
C LYS A 342 -18.78 -16.31 12.01
N GLY A 343 -18.96 -15.86 13.24
CA GLY A 343 -19.27 -16.68 14.40
C GLY A 343 -18.02 -17.11 15.19
N LYS A 344 -18.24 -18.01 16.15
CA LYS A 344 -17.19 -18.67 16.92
C LYS A 344 -16.84 -20.00 16.29
N ASN A 345 -15.61 -20.13 15.81
CA ASN A 345 -15.13 -21.30 15.08
C ASN A 345 -13.86 -21.87 15.74
N ASP A 346 -13.75 -23.19 15.82
CA ASP A 346 -12.55 -23.90 16.34
C ASP A 346 -11.35 -23.85 15.39
N TYR A 347 -11.55 -23.33 14.18
CA TYR A 347 -10.50 -23.02 13.20
C TYR A 347 -10.25 -21.51 13.06
N GLY A 348 -10.83 -20.68 13.94
CA GLY A 348 -10.60 -19.24 14.02
C GLY A 348 -10.23 -18.83 15.44
N MET A 349 -8.92 -18.82 15.76
CA MET A 349 -8.43 -18.51 17.12
C MET A 349 -6.97 -18.08 17.13
N VAL A 350 -6.51 -17.55 18.27
CA VAL A 350 -5.08 -17.36 18.56
C VAL A 350 -4.69 -18.23 19.76
N VAL A 351 -3.51 -18.85 19.69
CA VAL A 351 -2.97 -19.68 20.75
C VAL A 351 -1.57 -19.21 21.14
N LEU A 352 -1.31 -19.00 22.43
CA LEU A 352 0.03 -18.79 22.97
C LEU A 352 0.48 -20.05 23.70
N SER A 353 1.58 -20.65 23.25
CA SER A 353 2.20 -21.81 23.92
C SER A 353 3.29 -21.36 24.89
N ASN A 354 3.45 -22.06 26.02
CA ASN A 354 4.62 -21.92 26.89
C ASN A 354 5.89 -22.61 26.34
N GLU A 355 5.90 -22.95 25.05
CA GLU A 355 7.03 -23.59 24.37
C GLU A 355 8.10 -22.53 24.12
N SER A 356 9.31 -22.73 24.63
CA SER A 356 10.44 -21.84 24.36
C SER A 356 11.77 -22.58 24.48
N LYS A 357 12.77 -22.10 23.73
CA LYS A 357 14.16 -22.56 23.88
C LYS A 357 14.85 -21.92 25.09
N GLU A 358 14.32 -20.80 25.56
CA GLU A 358 14.81 -20.03 26.70
C GLU A 358 14.18 -20.53 28.00
N LYS A 359 14.92 -20.41 29.11
CA LYS A 359 14.37 -20.60 30.45
C LYS A 359 13.84 -19.24 30.92
N GLY A 360 12.54 -19.15 31.18
CA GLY A 360 11.92 -17.89 31.55
C GLY A 360 10.40 -18.01 31.65
N VAL A 361 9.71 -16.94 31.30
CA VAL A 361 8.24 -16.87 31.30
C VAL A 361 7.70 -16.41 29.96
N VAL A 362 6.50 -16.89 29.63
CA VAL A 362 5.62 -16.29 28.63
C VAL A 362 4.49 -15.54 29.35
N CYS A 363 4.05 -14.43 28.79
CA CYS A 363 2.93 -13.63 29.28
C CYS A 363 1.81 -13.55 28.23
N ALA A 364 0.57 -13.67 28.70
CA ALA A 364 -0.68 -13.55 27.96
C ALA A 364 -1.47 -12.38 28.56
N ASP A 365 -2.08 -11.56 27.71
CA ASP A 365 -2.99 -10.49 28.13
C ASP A 365 -4.26 -10.55 27.25
N ALA A 366 -4.32 -9.76 26.18
CA ALA A 366 -5.45 -9.71 25.26
C ALA A 366 -5.06 -10.00 23.80
N VAL A 367 -6.04 -10.43 23.01
CA VAL A 367 -5.96 -10.53 21.55
C VAL A 367 -7.08 -9.72 20.92
N ARG A 368 -6.74 -8.89 19.94
CA ARG A 368 -7.65 -8.03 19.21
C ARG A 368 -7.70 -8.42 17.73
N PHE A 369 -8.91 -8.60 17.23
CA PHE A 369 -9.23 -8.92 15.84
C PHE A 369 -9.94 -7.71 15.22
N GLY A 370 -9.33 -7.08 14.22
CA GLY A 370 -9.89 -5.92 13.53
C GLY A 370 -9.34 -4.56 13.98
N GLY A 371 -9.65 -3.54 13.18
CA GLY A 371 -9.26 -2.14 13.38
C GLY A 371 -10.28 -1.32 14.16
N GLY A 372 -11.56 -1.67 14.07
CA GLY A 372 -12.64 -1.07 14.86
C GLY A 372 -13.02 0.36 14.50
N MET A 373 -14.05 0.85 15.18
CA MET A 373 -14.48 2.25 15.13
C MET A 373 -13.74 3.09 16.18
N GLY A 374 -13.63 4.39 15.92
CA GLY A 374 -13.16 5.37 16.89
C GLY A 374 -13.99 5.35 18.17
N ASN A 375 -13.32 5.26 19.32
CA ASN A 375 -13.97 5.05 20.62
C ASN A 375 -13.49 6.01 21.72
N ILE A 376 -12.70 7.04 21.36
CA ILE A 376 -12.29 8.09 22.28
C ILE A 376 -13.25 9.28 22.14
N ALA A 377 -13.97 9.62 23.21
CA ALA A 377 -14.93 10.72 23.21
C ALA A 377 -14.24 12.06 23.41
N ARG A 378 -14.65 13.05 22.59
CA ARG A 378 -14.30 14.46 22.70
C ARG A 378 -15.57 15.29 22.50
N GLY A 379 -15.78 16.31 23.33
CA GLY A 379 -17.03 17.10 23.26
C GLY A 379 -18.31 16.32 23.55
N GLY A 380 -18.21 15.14 24.17
CA GLY A 380 -19.34 14.25 24.45
C GLY A 380 -19.60 13.18 23.37
N GLU A 381 -18.86 13.18 22.27
CA GLU A 381 -19.05 12.26 21.14
C GLU A 381 -17.74 11.66 20.62
N THR A 382 -17.82 10.49 19.99
CA THR A 382 -16.71 9.91 19.20
C THR A 382 -16.69 10.52 17.79
N SER A 383 -15.61 10.34 17.04
CA SER A 383 -15.51 10.85 15.66
C SER A 383 -16.57 10.31 14.68
N GLY A 384 -17.18 9.17 15.00
CA GLY A 384 -18.12 8.46 14.13
C GLY A 384 -17.46 7.74 12.95
N LEU A 385 -16.13 7.72 12.89
CA LEU A 385 -15.37 7.11 11.79
C LEU A 385 -14.62 5.84 12.22
N PRO A 386 -14.25 4.98 11.25
CA PRO A 386 -13.28 3.91 11.47
C PRO A 386 -11.97 4.46 12.05
N ARG A 387 -11.35 3.73 12.98
CA ARG A 387 -10.22 4.21 13.77
C ARG A 387 -8.98 4.58 12.94
N TYR A 388 -8.77 3.92 11.79
CA TYR A 388 -7.67 4.24 10.88
C TYR A 388 -7.73 5.68 10.32
N LEU A 389 -8.91 6.29 10.30
CA LEU A 389 -9.12 7.68 9.88
C LEU A 389 -8.85 8.71 10.97
N GLU A 390 -8.74 8.30 12.23
CA GLU A 390 -8.51 9.22 13.35
C GLU A 390 -7.04 9.64 13.44
N GLY A 391 -6.80 10.79 14.07
CA GLY A 391 -5.47 11.24 14.45
C GLY A 391 -4.76 10.25 15.37
N SER A 392 -3.44 10.24 15.30
CA SER A 392 -2.54 9.42 16.12
C SER A 392 -2.75 9.58 17.63
N ARG A 393 -3.21 10.76 18.09
CA ARG A 393 -3.57 11.00 19.49
C ARG A 393 -4.52 9.94 20.04
N TYR A 394 -5.59 9.65 19.30
CA TYR A 394 -6.66 8.76 19.77
C TYR A 394 -6.21 7.30 19.73
N TYR A 395 -5.48 6.93 18.67
CA TYR A 395 -4.86 5.60 18.60
C TYR A 395 -3.82 5.41 19.70
N ALA A 396 -3.03 6.43 20.05
CA ALA A 396 -2.07 6.35 21.15
C ALA A 396 -2.74 6.01 22.48
N GLN A 397 -3.86 6.65 22.79
CA GLN A 397 -4.65 6.33 23.97
C GLN A 397 -5.17 4.89 23.91
N TRP A 398 -5.77 4.50 22.78
CA TRP A 398 -6.30 3.14 22.60
C TRP A 398 -5.22 2.05 22.63
N ALA A 399 -4.00 2.39 22.23
CA ALA A 399 -2.81 1.53 22.28
C ALA A 399 -2.12 1.54 23.65
N GLY A 400 -2.70 2.19 24.66
CA GLY A 400 -2.21 2.15 26.04
C GLY A 400 -1.04 3.08 26.35
N MET A 401 -0.73 4.03 25.45
CA MET A 401 0.38 4.96 25.67
C MET A 401 0.11 5.83 26.91
N PRO A 402 1.14 6.16 27.72
CA PRO A 402 0.96 7.08 28.84
C PRO A 402 0.49 8.47 28.40
N TYR A 403 -0.31 9.15 29.22
CA TYR A 403 -0.88 10.45 28.86
C TYR A 403 0.13 11.49 28.35
N PRO A 404 1.33 11.67 28.92
CA PRO A 404 2.31 12.64 28.39
C PRO A 404 2.75 12.37 26.94
N VAL A 405 2.59 11.13 26.45
CA VAL A 405 2.91 10.75 25.07
C VAL A 405 1.93 11.40 24.08
N TYR A 406 0.63 11.43 24.42
CA TYR A 406 -0.42 11.86 23.48
C TYR A 406 -1.22 13.08 23.93
N GLY A 407 -1.12 13.49 25.19
CA GLY A 407 -1.84 14.60 25.81
C GLY A 407 -0.92 15.71 26.29
N GLY A 408 0.08 16.09 25.49
CA GLY A 408 1.03 17.16 25.81
C GLY A 408 0.40 18.55 25.98
N ARG A 409 -0.83 18.75 25.47
CA ARG A 409 -1.66 19.94 25.64
C ARG A 409 -2.85 19.70 26.55
N GLU A 410 -2.86 18.60 27.32
CA GLU A 410 -3.89 18.29 28.32
C GLU A 410 -5.32 18.28 27.74
N GLY A 411 -5.46 17.83 26.49
CA GLY A 411 -6.76 17.78 25.81
C GLY A 411 -7.28 19.14 25.33
N LYS A 412 -6.49 20.22 25.41
CA LYS A 412 -6.92 21.58 25.02
C LYS A 412 -6.64 21.90 23.56
N ASP A 413 -5.73 21.17 22.91
CA ASP A 413 -5.36 21.34 21.50
C ASP A 413 -4.99 19.96 20.91
N ASP A 414 -6.00 19.30 20.32
CA ASP A 414 -5.83 17.98 19.72
C ASP A 414 -4.99 17.97 18.45
N MET A 415 -4.95 19.08 17.71
CA MET A 415 -4.11 19.17 16.52
C MET A 415 -2.63 19.12 16.90
N SER A 416 -2.22 19.93 17.88
CA SER A 416 -0.86 19.89 18.39
C SER A 416 -0.52 18.55 19.02
N ASP A 417 -1.46 17.96 19.77
CA ASP A 417 -1.27 16.67 20.41
C ASP A 417 -1.14 15.53 19.39
N ASP A 418 -1.95 15.52 18.33
CA ASP A 418 -1.85 14.59 17.22
C ASP A 418 -0.45 14.66 16.57
N ILE A 419 -0.01 15.85 16.13
CA ILE A 419 1.31 16.04 15.48
C ILE A 419 2.45 15.55 16.38
N ASN A 420 2.39 15.82 17.69
CA ASN A 420 3.45 15.44 18.62
C ASN A 420 3.42 13.96 19.00
N SER A 421 2.23 13.36 19.10
CA SER A 421 2.04 11.99 19.58
C SER A 421 2.75 10.98 18.69
N ARG A 422 2.77 11.17 17.37
CA ARG A 422 3.48 10.30 16.41
C ARG A 422 4.94 10.06 16.80
N SER A 423 5.67 11.15 17.04
CA SER A 423 7.08 11.09 17.43
C SER A 423 7.25 10.56 18.85
N ARG A 424 6.38 10.98 19.77
CA ARG A 424 6.47 10.58 21.19
C ARG A 424 6.15 9.10 21.39
N MET A 425 5.22 8.53 20.62
CA MET A 425 4.92 7.10 20.63
C MET A 425 6.15 6.29 20.23
N ILE A 426 6.83 6.69 19.14
CA ILE A 426 8.05 6.03 18.67
C ILE A 426 9.14 6.11 19.74
N ASN A 427 9.33 7.29 20.33
CA ASN A 427 10.31 7.50 21.38
C ASN A 427 10.00 6.65 22.64
N TYR A 428 8.74 6.61 23.08
CA TYR A 428 8.31 5.77 24.20
C TYR A 428 8.49 4.27 23.90
N LEU A 429 8.12 3.81 22.71
CA LEU A 429 8.32 2.42 22.31
C LEU A 429 9.80 2.06 22.21
N SER A 430 10.64 2.99 21.74
CA SER A 430 12.08 2.75 21.55
C SER A 430 12.96 3.04 22.75
N GLY A 431 12.48 3.76 23.76
CA GLY A 431 13.27 4.08 24.95
C GLY A 431 13.86 2.82 25.59
N GLY A 432 15.15 2.85 25.92
CA GLY A 432 15.91 1.71 26.41
C GLY A 432 16.48 0.80 25.31
N SER A 433 16.15 1.02 24.04
CA SER A 433 16.75 0.30 22.92
C SER A 433 18.15 0.83 22.60
N ILE A 434 18.89 0.13 21.74
CA ILE A 434 20.22 0.57 21.29
C ILE A 434 20.19 1.87 20.48
N PHE A 435 19.05 2.24 19.89
CA PHE A 435 18.90 3.45 19.08
C PHE A 435 18.32 4.63 19.88
N ASN A 436 17.68 4.34 21.03
CA ASN A 436 17.24 5.34 22.01
C ASN A 436 17.62 4.91 23.44
N PRO A 437 18.92 4.87 23.78
CA PRO A 437 19.40 4.27 25.03
C PRO A 437 19.20 5.13 26.27
N LYS A 438 18.93 6.44 26.10
CA LYS A 438 18.86 7.40 27.21
C LYS A 438 17.45 7.57 27.76
N GLU A 439 16.43 7.51 26.91
CA GLU A 439 15.04 7.60 27.34
C GLU A 439 14.58 6.25 27.90
N GLN A 440 13.65 6.29 28.86
CA GLN A 440 12.98 5.09 29.34
C GLN A 440 11.80 4.73 28.43
N GLY A 441 11.57 3.44 28.21
CA GLY A 441 10.56 3.00 27.26
C GLY A 441 10.46 1.48 27.14
N LEU A 442 9.88 1.02 26.03
CA LEU A 442 9.57 -0.38 25.78
C LEU A 442 10.64 -1.13 24.96
N GLY A 443 11.81 -0.53 24.70
CA GLY A 443 12.98 -1.20 24.14
C GLY A 443 12.91 -1.62 22.66
N VAL A 444 11.88 -1.23 21.91
CA VAL A 444 11.73 -1.58 20.49
C VAL A 444 12.80 -0.86 19.64
N PRO A 445 13.67 -1.57 18.90
CA PRO A 445 14.86 -0.97 18.31
C PRO A 445 14.59 -0.31 16.94
N PHE A 446 13.69 0.68 16.89
CA PHE A 446 13.42 1.42 15.65
C PHE A 446 14.69 2.06 15.09
N GLU A 447 14.92 1.89 13.79
CA GLU A 447 16.13 2.38 13.11
C GLU A 447 15.90 3.69 12.36
N MET A 448 14.65 3.98 11.99
CA MET A 448 14.27 5.22 11.31
C MET A 448 12.78 5.52 11.45
N ALA A 449 12.43 6.76 11.14
CA ALA A 449 11.06 7.28 11.07
C ALA A 449 10.81 8.01 9.75
N MET A 450 9.62 7.86 9.15
CA MET A 450 9.23 8.63 7.95
C MET A 450 7.75 9.01 7.98
N ALA A 451 7.46 10.29 7.79
CA ALA A 451 6.10 10.78 7.56
C ALA A 451 5.88 11.03 6.06
N LEU A 452 4.79 10.50 5.50
CA LEU A 452 4.36 10.85 4.14
C LEU A 452 3.21 11.84 4.22
N HIS A 453 3.44 13.03 3.69
CA HIS A 453 2.47 14.12 3.60
C HIS A 453 2.20 14.48 2.14
N SER A 454 1.17 15.29 1.92
CA SER A 454 0.97 15.96 0.63
C SER A 454 0.80 17.45 0.87
N ASP A 455 1.52 18.27 0.13
CA ASP A 455 1.54 19.72 0.31
C ASP A 455 0.24 20.37 -0.17
N ALA A 456 0.11 21.68 0.06
CA ALA A 456 -1.06 22.50 -0.28
C ALA A 456 -0.75 23.60 -1.33
N GLY A 457 0.23 23.38 -2.20
CA GLY A 457 0.56 24.30 -3.30
C GLY A 457 -0.40 24.17 -4.50
N ALA A 458 -0.56 25.23 -5.29
CA ALA A 458 -1.33 25.16 -6.55
C ALA A 458 -0.61 25.93 -7.66
N SER A 459 -0.67 25.41 -8.89
CA SER A 459 -0.14 26.07 -10.09
C SER A 459 -1.28 26.50 -11.01
N LYS A 460 -1.25 27.76 -11.45
CA LYS A 460 -2.22 28.28 -12.45
C LYS A 460 -1.92 27.81 -13.86
N GLU A 461 -0.70 27.32 -14.08
CA GLU A 461 -0.20 26.81 -15.35
C GLU A 461 -0.22 25.27 -15.40
N ASP A 462 -0.92 24.61 -14.47
CA ASP A 462 -0.97 23.15 -14.32
C ASP A 462 0.40 22.46 -14.23
N LYS A 463 1.39 23.15 -13.65
CA LYS A 463 2.70 22.53 -13.41
C LYS A 463 2.64 21.60 -12.21
N ILE A 464 3.37 20.49 -12.30
CA ILE A 464 3.62 19.61 -11.17
C ILE A 464 4.35 20.38 -10.07
N ILE A 465 3.79 20.38 -8.86
CA ILE A 465 4.43 20.93 -7.66
C ILE A 465 5.55 19.99 -7.22
N GLY A 466 5.25 18.69 -7.12
CA GLY A 466 6.21 17.63 -6.85
C GLY A 466 6.77 17.60 -5.42
N THR A 467 7.91 16.94 -5.24
CA THR A 467 8.31 16.40 -3.93
C THR A 467 9.27 17.29 -3.14
N LEU A 468 8.95 17.61 -1.90
CA LEU A 468 9.83 18.31 -0.93
C LEU A 468 10.22 17.36 0.21
N GLY A 469 11.48 17.45 0.63
CA GLY A 469 11.99 16.72 1.79
C GLY A 469 12.22 17.67 2.95
N ILE A 470 11.77 17.30 4.15
CA ILE A 470 11.96 18.10 5.37
C ILE A 470 12.68 17.24 6.41
N TYR A 471 13.71 17.80 7.03
CA TYR A 471 14.48 17.21 8.13
C TYR A 471 14.83 18.29 9.16
N THR A 472 15.37 17.90 10.31
CA THR A 472 15.88 18.84 11.33
C THR A 472 17.28 18.43 11.76
N THR A 473 18.27 19.31 11.58
CA THR A 473 19.63 19.07 12.11
C THR A 473 19.88 19.82 13.41
N ASN A 474 19.34 21.03 13.57
CA ASN A 474 19.60 21.88 14.72
C ASN A 474 18.68 21.56 15.91
N PHE A 475 18.91 20.40 16.55
CA PHE A 475 18.26 19.98 17.79
C PHE A 475 19.19 19.03 18.55
N ASN A 476 19.14 19.05 19.89
CA ASN A 476 19.93 18.14 20.74
C ASN A 476 21.42 18.07 20.34
N GLU A 477 22.07 19.24 20.25
CA GLU A 477 23.49 19.39 19.86
C GLU A 477 23.83 18.83 18.48
N GLY A 478 22.84 18.64 17.60
CA GLY A 478 23.03 18.03 16.28
C GLY A 478 23.10 16.51 16.31
N LEU A 479 22.68 15.87 17.41
CA LEU A 479 22.78 14.43 17.62
C LEU A 479 21.41 13.78 17.83
N LEU A 480 21.27 12.56 17.31
CA LEU A 480 20.21 11.62 17.63
C LEU A 480 20.47 10.97 19.01
N ALA A 481 19.49 10.25 19.56
CA ALA A 481 19.59 9.71 20.91
C ALA A 481 20.76 8.73 21.09
N SER A 482 21.12 7.99 20.05
CA SER A 482 22.26 7.08 19.99
C SER A 482 23.63 7.77 19.81
N GLY A 483 23.67 9.09 19.66
CA GLY A 483 24.88 9.85 19.35
C GLY A 483 25.24 9.92 17.86
N THR A 484 24.39 9.38 16.99
CA THR A 484 24.52 9.54 15.53
C THR A 484 24.24 10.99 15.14
N ASP A 485 25.03 11.56 14.25
CA ASP A 485 24.87 12.92 13.74
C ASP A 485 23.56 13.05 12.94
N ARG A 486 22.74 14.06 13.28
CA ARG A 486 21.42 14.31 12.67
C ARG A 486 21.46 14.57 11.18
N TYR A 487 22.61 14.87 10.59
CA TYR A 487 22.74 14.94 9.13
C TYR A 487 22.43 13.61 8.44
N THR A 488 22.42 12.48 9.15
CA THR A 488 21.88 11.22 8.62
C THR A 488 20.40 11.33 8.20
N SER A 489 19.60 12.19 8.84
CA SER A 489 18.22 12.49 8.43
C SER A 489 18.16 13.26 7.10
N ARG A 490 19.15 14.12 6.84
CA ARG A 490 19.30 14.78 5.55
C ARG A 490 19.64 13.76 4.46
N ASP A 491 20.55 12.83 4.76
CA ASP A 491 20.94 11.76 3.84
C ASP A 491 19.72 10.90 3.47
N LEU A 492 18.93 10.48 4.47
CA LEU A 492 17.66 9.77 4.26
C LEU A 492 16.72 10.55 3.33
N SER A 493 16.52 11.84 3.61
CA SER A 493 15.64 12.72 2.80
C SER A 493 16.12 12.84 1.35
N ASP A 494 17.43 13.04 1.12
CA ASP A 494 18.00 13.15 -0.23
C ASP A 494 17.86 11.84 -1.01
N ILE A 495 18.13 10.69 -0.38
CA ILE A 495 18.01 9.37 -1.00
C ILE A 495 16.56 9.12 -1.43
N LEU A 496 15.58 9.40 -0.55
CA LEU A 496 14.15 9.27 -0.85
C LEU A 496 13.74 10.11 -2.07
N LEU A 497 14.03 11.42 -2.04
CA LEU A 497 13.68 12.31 -3.15
C LEU A 497 14.39 11.95 -4.45
N THR A 498 15.62 11.43 -4.38
CA THR A 498 16.38 11.02 -5.57
C THR A 498 15.75 9.80 -6.22
N GLN A 499 15.39 8.81 -5.40
CA GLN A 499 14.75 7.59 -5.84
C GLN A 499 13.37 7.86 -6.44
N LEU A 500 12.57 8.73 -5.79
CA LEU A 500 11.24 9.16 -6.28
C LEU A 500 11.35 9.84 -7.64
N GLN A 501 12.21 10.86 -7.76
CA GLN A 501 12.38 11.59 -9.02
C GLN A 501 12.82 10.64 -10.15
N ARG A 502 13.77 9.74 -9.88
CA ARG A 502 14.27 8.78 -10.87
C ARG A 502 13.17 7.86 -11.37
N ASP A 503 12.47 7.20 -10.44
CA ASP A 503 11.52 6.15 -10.78
C ASP A 503 10.22 6.71 -11.37
N ILE A 504 9.74 7.87 -10.90
CA ILE A 504 8.57 8.53 -11.51
C ILE A 504 8.90 8.97 -12.94
N ARG A 505 10.06 9.61 -13.14
CA ARG A 505 10.49 10.05 -14.48
C ARG A 505 10.63 8.87 -15.45
N SER A 506 11.19 7.75 -15.01
CA SER A 506 11.39 6.59 -15.88
C SER A 506 10.08 5.88 -16.25
N ASN A 507 9.10 5.82 -15.34
CA ASN A 507 7.85 5.09 -15.58
C ASN A 507 6.79 5.95 -16.29
N TYR A 508 6.80 7.26 -16.07
CA TYR A 508 5.73 8.14 -16.57
C TYR A 508 6.17 9.10 -17.67
N ALA A 509 7.47 9.16 -18.00
CA ALA A 509 8.03 10.15 -18.93
C ALA A 509 7.67 11.62 -18.57
N ILE A 510 7.39 11.89 -17.29
CA ILE A 510 7.10 13.21 -16.75
C ILE A 510 8.35 13.76 -16.07
N ASP A 511 8.63 15.05 -16.29
CA ASP A 511 9.67 15.74 -15.51
C ASP A 511 9.15 16.04 -14.11
N TRP A 512 9.23 15.03 -13.24
CA TRP A 512 8.76 15.14 -11.87
C TRP A 512 9.57 16.17 -11.10
N THR A 513 8.92 17.26 -10.69
CA THR A 513 9.56 18.35 -9.97
C THR A 513 10.11 17.85 -8.63
N ARG A 514 11.44 17.79 -8.52
CA ARG A 514 12.09 17.68 -7.22
C ARG A 514 12.20 19.08 -6.61
N ARG A 515 11.70 19.24 -5.39
CA ARG A 515 11.81 20.47 -4.60
C ARG A 515 12.98 20.39 -3.61
N SER A 516 13.09 21.42 -2.77
CA SER A 516 14.19 21.62 -1.83
C SER A 516 14.31 20.53 -0.74
N LEU A 517 15.50 20.41 -0.17
CA LEU A 517 15.76 19.69 1.08
C LEU A 517 15.74 20.69 2.26
N TRP A 518 14.59 20.88 2.88
CA TRP A 518 14.40 21.87 3.95
C TRP A 518 14.90 21.37 5.31
N ASP A 519 15.86 22.09 5.89
CA ASP A 519 16.21 21.98 7.31
C ASP A 519 15.27 22.89 8.11
N ARG A 520 14.21 22.30 8.66
CA ARG A 520 13.13 23.01 9.36
C ARG A 520 12.73 22.27 10.61
N ASN A 521 12.39 23.04 11.64
CA ASN A 521 12.12 22.53 12.98
C ASN A 521 10.67 22.04 13.14
N TYR A 522 10.31 20.96 12.44
CA TYR A 522 8.97 20.36 12.50
C TYR A 522 8.96 19.26 13.55
N SER A 523 7.84 19.05 14.23
CA SER A 523 7.83 18.10 15.37
C SER A 523 8.19 16.68 14.93
N GLU A 524 7.64 16.25 13.80
CA GLU A 524 7.84 14.93 13.18
C GLU A 524 9.27 14.65 12.70
N THR A 525 10.14 15.67 12.68
CA THR A 525 11.56 15.54 12.30
C THR A 525 12.52 16.00 13.40
N ARG A 526 12.04 16.84 14.33
CA ARG A 526 12.77 17.29 15.51
C ARG A 526 12.72 16.25 16.62
N LEU A 527 11.53 15.76 16.99
CA LEU A 527 11.35 14.94 18.19
C LEU A 527 11.80 13.48 18.08
N PRO A 528 11.72 12.79 16.93
CA PRO A 528 12.17 11.40 16.86
C PRO A 528 13.61 11.23 17.34
N ALA A 529 13.82 10.19 18.16
CA ALA A 529 15.12 9.80 18.69
C ALA A 529 16.05 9.20 17.61
N VAL A 530 15.48 8.83 16.46
CA VAL A 530 16.09 8.12 15.33
C VAL A 530 16.10 9.02 14.08
N PRO A 531 16.84 8.68 13.01
CA PRO A 531 16.79 9.41 11.75
C PRO A 531 15.35 9.56 11.25
N SER A 532 14.97 10.78 10.84
CA SER A 532 13.58 11.10 10.53
C SER A 532 13.43 12.14 9.44
N THR A 533 12.44 11.97 8.56
CA THR A 533 12.10 12.93 7.50
C THR A 533 10.58 13.00 7.29
N ILE A 534 10.09 14.16 6.88
CA ILE A 534 8.81 14.28 6.19
C ILE A 534 9.09 14.28 4.69
N VAL A 535 8.28 13.54 3.93
CA VAL A 535 8.22 13.61 2.48
C VAL A 535 6.88 14.23 2.11
N GLU A 536 6.91 15.48 1.66
CA GLU A 536 5.77 16.13 1.03
C GLU A 536 5.75 15.68 -0.43
N LEU A 537 5.05 14.57 -0.72
CA LEU A 537 5.18 13.83 -1.98
C LEU A 537 4.82 14.67 -3.20
N LEU A 538 3.64 15.27 -3.15
CA LEU A 538 2.98 16.03 -4.21
C LEU A 538 2.04 17.04 -3.55
N SER A 539 1.37 17.89 -4.32
CA SER A 539 0.33 18.76 -3.74
C SER A 539 -1.09 18.23 -3.96
N HIS A 540 -1.83 18.01 -2.87
CA HIS A 540 -3.24 17.60 -2.96
C HIS A 540 -4.19 18.73 -3.39
N GLN A 541 -3.69 19.97 -3.45
CA GLN A 541 -4.44 21.14 -3.94
C GLN A 541 -4.12 21.49 -5.39
N ASN A 542 -3.28 20.69 -6.06
CA ASN A 542 -2.90 20.91 -7.45
C ASN A 542 -3.48 19.82 -8.35
N PHE A 543 -4.26 20.23 -9.35
CA PHE A 543 -4.91 19.31 -10.27
C PHE A 543 -3.91 18.40 -11.01
N ALA A 544 -2.80 18.96 -11.50
CA ALA A 544 -1.80 18.21 -12.25
C ALA A 544 -1.15 17.10 -11.39
N ASP A 545 -0.90 17.38 -10.10
CA ASP A 545 -0.40 16.39 -9.15
C ASP A 545 -1.48 15.33 -8.85
N MET A 546 -2.73 15.73 -8.61
CA MET A 546 -3.82 14.82 -8.24
C MET A 546 -4.26 13.88 -9.38
N ARG A 547 -4.02 14.24 -10.65
CA ARG A 547 -4.21 13.31 -11.78
C ARG A 547 -3.38 12.04 -11.63
N LEU A 548 -2.13 12.20 -11.15
CA LEU A 548 -1.26 11.07 -10.83
C LEU A 548 -1.60 10.51 -9.44
N GLY A 549 -1.88 11.38 -8.48
CA GLY A 549 -2.16 11.00 -7.11
C GLY A 549 -3.29 9.99 -6.95
N HIS A 550 -4.32 10.07 -7.79
CA HIS A 550 -5.45 9.15 -7.77
C HIS A 550 -5.22 7.83 -8.54
N ASP A 551 -4.18 7.73 -9.37
CA ASP A 551 -3.89 6.52 -10.15
C ASP A 551 -3.25 5.43 -9.27
N PRO A 552 -3.88 4.25 -9.10
CA PRO A 552 -3.31 3.12 -8.36
C PRO A 552 -1.92 2.69 -8.86
N ASN A 553 -1.63 2.78 -10.15
CA ASN A 553 -0.30 2.45 -10.70
C ASN A 553 0.76 3.44 -10.21
N PHE A 554 0.41 4.72 -10.10
CA PHE A 554 1.30 5.74 -9.55
C PHE A 554 1.53 5.51 -8.07
N LYS A 555 0.49 5.15 -7.31
CA LYS A 555 0.61 4.78 -5.90
C LYS A 555 1.55 3.59 -5.70
N PHE A 556 1.46 2.54 -6.54
CA PHE A 556 2.39 1.42 -6.54
C PHE A 556 3.84 1.86 -6.84
N THR A 557 4.05 2.68 -7.88
CA THR A 557 5.38 3.17 -8.26
C THR A 557 6.02 3.99 -7.13
N VAL A 558 5.25 4.88 -6.50
CA VAL A 558 5.69 5.67 -5.34
C VAL A 558 6.03 4.77 -4.16
N GLY A 559 5.16 3.82 -3.81
CA GLY A 559 5.41 2.86 -2.74
C GLY A 559 6.69 2.06 -2.96
N ARG A 560 6.88 1.54 -4.19
CA ARG A 560 8.09 0.79 -4.57
C ARG A 560 9.33 1.67 -4.54
N SER A 561 9.23 2.92 -4.95
CA SER A 561 10.35 3.88 -4.92
C SER A 561 10.79 4.21 -3.50
N ILE A 562 9.85 4.50 -2.60
CA ILE A 562 10.14 4.77 -1.18
C ILE A 562 10.74 3.52 -0.52
N TYR A 563 10.18 2.33 -0.76
CA TYR A 563 10.75 1.07 -0.28
C TYR A 563 12.21 0.88 -0.73
N LYS A 564 12.51 1.07 -2.03
CA LYS A 564 13.89 0.98 -2.56
C LYS A 564 14.84 1.95 -1.85
N ALA A 565 14.41 3.17 -1.59
CA ALA A 565 15.22 4.18 -0.89
C ALA A 565 15.48 3.80 0.57
N ILE A 566 14.46 3.33 1.29
CA ILE A 566 14.59 2.86 2.68
C ILE A 566 15.55 1.66 2.77
N LEU A 567 15.40 0.69 1.87
CA LEU A 567 16.30 -0.46 1.77
C LEU A 567 17.76 -0.02 1.55
N GLN A 568 17.99 0.84 0.56
CA GLN A 568 19.33 1.38 0.28
C GLN A 568 19.91 2.13 1.47
N TYR A 569 19.12 2.98 2.12
CA TYR A 569 19.53 3.74 3.29
C TYR A 569 19.93 2.81 4.45
N LEU A 570 19.04 1.90 4.87
CA LEU A 570 19.32 1.02 6.00
C LEU A 570 20.48 0.05 5.71
N CYS A 571 20.55 -0.51 4.51
CA CYS A 571 21.69 -1.35 4.15
C CYS A 571 23.01 -0.57 4.15
N ASN A 572 23.02 0.69 3.68
CA ASN A 572 24.19 1.57 3.78
C ASN A 572 24.57 1.88 5.24
N GLN A 573 23.60 2.18 6.10
CA GLN A 573 23.82 2.43 7.54
C GLN A 573 24.51 1.25 8.23
N HIS A 574 24.22 0.02 7.79
CA HIS A 574 24.79 -1.22 8.33
C HIS A 574 25.99 -1.76 7.54
N GLY A 575 26.41 -1.10 6.46
CA GLY A 575 27.49 -1.59 5.58
C GLY A 575 27.19 -2.96 4.95
N LYS A 576 25.92 -3.21 4.58
CA LYS A 576 25.44 -4.46 3.99
C LYS A 576 25.05 -4.24 2.52
N ASP A 577 25.23 -5.27 1.70
CA ASP A 577 24.63 -5.33 0.36
C ASP A 577 23.10 -5.42 0.47
N TYR A 578 22.40 -4.91 -0.54
CA TYR A 578 20.95 -5.05 -0.66
C TYR A 578 20.55 -5.76 -1.96
N VAL A 579 19.34 -6.31 -1.96
CA VAL A 579 18.62 -6.83 -3.13
C VAL A 579 17.19 -6.35 -3.04
N VAL A 580 16.64 -5.79 -4.11
CA VAL A 580 15.25 -5.35 -4.16
C VAL A 580 14.31 -6.56 -4.38
N GLN A 581 13.13 -6.60 -3.77
CA GLN A 581 12.12 -7.63 -4.05
C GLN A 581 11.67 -7.62 -5.53
N PRO A 582 11.27 -8.77 -6.08
CA PRO A 582 10.80 -8.85 -7.47
C PRO A 582 9.50 -8.09 -7.75
N LEU A 583 9.18 -7.96 -9.04
CA LEU A 583 7.85 -7.58 -9.52
C LEU A 583 6.89 -8.79 -9.48
N PRO A 584 5.56 -8.59 -9.47
CA PRO A 584 4.59 -9.67 -9.63
C PRO A 584 4.86 -10.52 -10.86
N VAL A 585 4.49 -11.80 -10.80
CA VAL A 585 4.55 -12.68 -11.98
C VAL A 585 3.41 -12.34 -12.94
N SER A 586 3.60 -12.66 -14.22
CA SER A 586 2.61 -12.48 -15.29
C SER A 586 2.29 -13.81 -15.98
N ASN A 587 1.37 -13.80 -16.95
CA ASN A 587 1.02 -14.95 -17.78
C ASN A 587 0.64 -16.19 -16.94
N PHE A 588 -0.08 -15.99 -15.84
CA PHE A 588 -0.46 -17.09 -14.98
C PHE A 588 -1.53 -17.95 -15.69
N ALA A 589 -1.36 -19.26 -15.66
CA ALA A 589 -2.31 -20.18 -16.27
C ALA A 589 -2.39 -21.50 -15.52
N ILE A 590 -3.59 -22.09 -15.50
CA ILE A 590 -3.85 -23.43 -14.98
C ILE A 590 -4.31 -24.34 -16.13
N ARG A 591 -3.80 -25.56 -16.16
CA ARG A 591 -4.25 -26.64 -17.06
C ARG A 591 -4.53 -27.91 -16.29
N PHE A 592 -5.36 -28.78 -16.85
CA PHE A 592 -5.47 -30.14 -16.34
C PHE A 592 -4.18 -30.90 -16.64
N GLY A 593 -3.57 -31.47 -15.62
CA GLY A 593 -2.33 -32.22 -15.77
C GLY A 593 -2.52 -33.58 -16.43
N ASN A 594 -1.44 -34.11 -16.99
CA ASN A 594 -1.43 -35.41 -17.66
C ASN A 594 -1.71 -36.58 -16.71
N LYS A 595 -1.47 -36.40 -15.41
CA LYS A 595 -1.76 -37.40 -14.37
C LYS A 595 -3.17 -37.17 -13.83
N LYS A 596 -3.85 -38.27 -13.46
CA LYS A 596 -5.18 -38.22 -12.84
C LYS A 596 -5.18 -37.28 -11.63
N ASN A 597 -6.19 -36.41 -11.57
CA ASN A 597 -6.43 -35.47 -10.46
C ASN A 597 -5.25 -34.53 -10.16
N THR A 598 -4.61 -34.03 -11.22
CA THR A 598 -3.56 -33.02 -11.10
C THR A 598 -3.87 -31.79 -11.94
N LEU A 599 -3.33 -30.64 -11.51
CA LEU A 599 -3.31 -29.39 -12.24
C LEU A 599 -1.87 -29.01 -12.54
N GLU A 600 -1.61 -28.49 -13.73
CA GLU A 600 -0.34 -27.89 -14.13
C GLU A 600 -0.51 -26.37 -14.11
N LEU A 601 0.24 -25.71 -13.23
CA LEU A 601 0.29 -24.27 -13.07
C LEU A 601 1.56 -23.74 -13.75
N SER A 602 1.48 -22.63 -14.48
CA SER A 602 2.61 -22.00 -15.16
C SER A 602 2.49 -20.48 -15.14
N TRP A 603 3.62 -19.77 -15.07
CA TRP A 603 3.68 -18.30 -15.07
C TRP A 603 5.00 -17.81 -15.65
N LYS A 604 5.19 -16.49 -15.69
CA LYS A 604 6.44 -15.83 -16.08
C LYS A 604 6.92 -14.90 -14.97
N GLY A 605 8.19 -15.01 -14.61
CA GLY A 605 8.84 -14.04 -13.71
C GLY A 605 9.16 -12.74 -14.46
N GLU A 606 8.85 -11.60 -13.86
CA GLU A 606 9.08 -10.29 -14.45
C GLU A 606 10.44 -9.69 -14.08
N GLU A 607 11.10 -9.07 -15.06
CA GLU A 607 12.37 -8.35 -14.86
C GLU A 607 12.10 -6.85 -14.67
N ASP A 608 12.73 -6.25 -13.65
CA ASP A 608 12.71 -4.80 -13.44
C ASP A 608 13.93 -4.18 -14.14
N ILE A 609 13.71 -3.59 -15.33
CA ILE A 609 14.78 -3.05 -16.18
C ILE A 609 15.58 -1.95 -15.46
N VAL A 610 14.91 -1.18 -14.59
CA VAL A 610 15.53 -0.06 -13.86
C VAL A 610 16.03 -0.46 -12.47
N GLU A 611 15.80 -1.71 -12.05
CA GLU A 611 16.33 -2.29 -10.81
C GLU A 611 16.77 -3.76 -11.01
N PRO A 612 17.93 -4.01 -11.66
CA PRO A 612 18.37 -5.36 -12.02
C PRO A 612 18.57 -6.31 -10.83
N THR A 613 18.72 -5.79 -9.60
CA THR A 613 18.80 -6.65 -8.41
C THR A 613 17.49 -7.36 -8.11
N ALA A 614 16.36 -6.85 -8.62
CA ALA A 614 15.02 -7.38 -8.37
C ALA A 614 14.68 -8.70 -9.09
N LYS A 615 15.65 -9.35 -9.74
CA LYS A 615 15.42 -10.58 -10.50
C LYS A 615 14.77 -11.68 -9.64
N PRO A 616 13.67 -12.32 -10.11
CA PRO A 616 13.10 -13.50 -9.46
C PRO A 616 14.12 -14.64 -9.34
N ARG A 617 14.13 -15.32 -8.19
CA ARG A 617 14.96 -16.52 -7.95
C ARG A 617 14.11 -17.77 -7.77
N GLU A 618 12.96 -17.60 -7.14
CA GLU A 618 12.02 -18.66 -6.77
C GLU A 618 10.61 -18.08 -6.69
N TYR A 619 9.63 -18.94 -6.46
CA TYR A 619 8.22 -18.55 -6.44
C TYR A 619 7.51 -19.23 -5.28
N ILE A 620 6.48 -18.56 -4.75
CA ILE A 620 5.62 -19.11 -3.71
C ILE A 620 4.22 -19.30 -4.30
N VAL A 621 3.74 -20.54 -4.27
CA VAL A 621 2.39 -20.90 -4.74
C VAL A 621 1.47 -21.00 -3.53
N TYR A 622 0.52 -20.08 -3.44
CA TYR A 622 -0.51 -20.08 -2.39
C TYR A 622 -1.75 -20.81 -2.88
N THR A 623 -2.34 -21.64 -2.03
CA THR A 623 -3.54 -22.42 -2.36
C THR A 623 -4.70 -22.04 -1.43
N ARG A 624 -5.88 -21.83 -2.01
CA ARG A 624 -7.16 -21.75 -1.30
C ARG A 624 -8.05 -22.89 -1.76
N ILE A 625 -8.68 -23.58 -0.80
CA ILE A 625 -9.61 -24.69 -1.05
C ILE A 625 -11.03 -24.23 -0.74
N GLY A 626 -11.94 -24.36 -1.70
CA GLY A 626 -13.33 -23.94 -1.54
C GLY A 626 -13.45 -22.45 -1.20
N ARG A 627 -14.20 -22.14 -0.13
CA ARG A 627 -14.39 -20.76 0.39
C ARG A 627 -13.42 -20.40 1.53
N GLY A 628 -12.40 -21.22 1.77
CA GLY A 628 -11.41 -20.95 2.82
C GLY A 628 -10.52 -19.75 2.52
N GLY A 629 -9.43 -19.59 3.28
CA GLY A 629 -8.37 -18.61 3.04
C GLY A 629 -7.21 -19.22 2.26
N PHE A 630 -6.23 -18.40 1.92
CA PHE A 630 -4.96 -18.89 1.37
C PHE A 630 -4.07 -19.47 2.48
N ASP A 631 -3.39 -20.56 2.17
CA ASP A 631 -2.38 -21.18 3.03
C ASP A 631 -1.08 -20.34 3.18
N ASN A 632 -0.06 -20.90 3.82
CA ASN A 632 1.24 -20.25 3.99
C ASN A 632 2.14 -20.32 2.73
N GLY A 633 1.63 -20.89 1.65
CA GLY A 633 2.35 -21.05 0.40
C GLY A 633 3.35 -22.21 0.37
N VAL A 634 3.60 -22.71 -0.84
CA VAL A 634 4.61 -23.72 -1.15
C VAL A 634 5.69 -23.08 -2.01
N ARG A 635 6.94 -23.14 -1.54
CA ARG A 635 8.10 -22.67 -2.30
C ARG A 635 8.43 -23.60 -3.45
N VAL A 636 8.63 -23.04 -4.64
CA VAL A 636 9.03 -23.74 -5.86
C VAL A 636 10.17 -23.00 -6.56
N SER A 637 11.06 -23.74 -7.22
CA SER A 637 12.26 -23.20 -7.88
C SER A 637 12.07 -22.86 -9.36
N SER A 638 10.94 -23.26 -9.95
CA SER A 638 10.66 -23.15 -11.37
C SER A 638 9.39 -22.34 -11.58
N PRO A 639 9.21 -21.70 -12.75
CA PRO A 639 8.01 -20.93 -13.06
C PRO A 639 6.80 -21.82 -13.41
N SER A 640 6.70 -22.97 -12.75
CA SER A 640 5.63 -23.94 -12.89
C SER A 640 5.53 -24.82 -11.65
N TYR A 641 4.34 -25.37 -11.43
CA TYR A 641 4.04 -26.26 -10.31
C TYR A 641 2.94 -27.25 -10.67
N THR A 642 3.04 -28.49 -10.20
CA THR A 642 1.97 -29.48 -10.34
C THR A 642 1.25 -29.66 -9.02
N ALA A 643 0.02 -29.17 -8.95
CA ALA A 643 -0.84 -29.33 -7.78
C ALA A 643 -1.63 -30.64 -7.85
N LYS A 644 -1.79 -31.31 -6.70
CA LYS A 644 -2.75 -32.41 -6.55
C LYS A 644 -4.08 -31.86 -6.10
N ILE A 645 -5.16 -32.38 -6.66
CA ILE A 645 -6.53 -31.94 -6.34
C ILE A 645 -7.47 -33.11 -6.10
N GLU A 646 -8.61 -32.80 -5.49
CA GLU A 646 -9.73 -33.73 -5.35
C GLU A 646 -10.90 -33.30 -6.25
N PRO A 647 -11.47 -34.22 -7.06
CA PRO A 647 -12.65 -33.92 -7.86
C PRO A 647 -13.86 -33.51 -6.99
N GLY A 648 -14.60 -32.50 -7.42
CA GLY A 648 -15.74 -31.96 -6.68
C GLY A 648 -15.43 -30.77 -5.77
N ILE A 649 -14.18 -30.30 -5.73
CA ILE A 649 -13.76 -29.13 -4.94
C ILE A 649 -13.12 -28.08 -5.87
N VAL A 650 -13.43 -26.80 -5.64
CA VAL A 650 -12.78 -25.68 -6.33
C VAL A 650 -11.48 -25.35 -5.61
N TYR A 651 -10.40 -25.20 -6.37
CA TYR A 651 -9.09 -24.75 -5.90
C TYR A 651 -8.79 -23.40 -6.52
N SER A 652 -8.31 -22.45 -5.73
CA SER A 652 -7.79 -21.17 -6.22
C SER A 652 -6.32 -21.03 -5.87
N PHE A 653 -5.58 -20.36 -6.74
CA PHE A 653 -4.15 -20.18 -6.62
C PHE A 653 -3.76 -18.74 -6.89
N LYS A 654 -2.73 -18.27 -6.20
CA LYS A 654 -1.97 -17.07 -6.56
C LYS A 654 -0.49 -17.36 -6.40
N VAL A 655 0.33 -16.65 -7.17
CA VAL A 655 1.79 -16.86 -7.18
C VAL A 655 2.50 -15.55 -6.92
N THR A 656 3.54 -15.60 -6.10
CA THR A 656 4.49 -14.51 -5.92
C THR A 656 5.88 -14.93 -6.40
N ALA A 657 6.69 -13.97 -6.82
CA ALA A 657 8.11 -14.15 -7.03
C ALA A 657 8.87 -13.77 -5.75
N ALA A 658 9.94 -14.51 -5.45
CA ALA A 658 10.81 -14.24 -4.32
C ALA A 658 12.28 -14.25 -4.73
N ASN A 659 13.07 -13.47 -4.00
CA ASN A 659 14.53 -13.47 -4.09
C ASN A 659 15.15 -13.18 -2.71
N ARG A 660 16.46 -12.91 -2.66
CA ARG A 660 17.16 -12.65 -1.39
C ARG A 660 16.70 -11.37 -0.68
N GLY A 661 16.06 -10.46 -1.41
CA GLY A 661 15.55 -9.18 -0.93
C GLY A 661 14.16 -9.24 -0.32
N GLY A 662 13.31 -10.17 -0.78
CA GLY A 662 11.94 -10.30 -0.32
C GLY A 662 11.03 -10.96 -1.35
N GLU A 663 9.73 -10.75 -1.18
CA GLU A 663 8.64 -11.30 -1.99
C GLU A 663 7.84 -10.21 -2.71
N SER A 664 7.42 -10.50 -3.94
CA SER A 664 6.62 -9.59 -4.76
C SER A 664 5.18 -9.45 -4.26
N PHE A 665 4.44 -8.52 -4.86
CA PHE A 665 2.97 -8.57 -4.83
C PHE A 665 2.49 -9.83 -5.59
N PRO A 666 1.29 -10.35 -5.28
CA PRO A 666 0.79 -11.56 -5.92
C PRO A 666 0.39 -11.32 -7.37
N SER A 667 0.32 -12.40 -8.16
CA SER A 667 -0.46 -12.46 -9.39
C SER A 667 -1.95 -12.23 -9.12
N GLU A 668 -2.74 -12.13 -10.19
CA GLU A 668 -4.17 -12.43 -10.14
C GLU A 668 -4.45 -13.82 -9.53
N ILE A 669 -5.69 -14.05 -9.10
CA ILE A 669 -6.12 -15.32 -8.53
C ILE A 669 -6.84 -16.13 -9.60
N LEU A 670 -6.29 -17.30 -9.90
CA LEU A 670 -6.88 -18.25 -10.84
C LEU A 670 -7.54 -19.40 -10.10
N ALA A 671 -8.59 -19.98 -10.68
CA ALA A 671 -9.38 -21.05 -10.12
C ALA A 671 -9.49 -22.25 -11.05
N ALA A 672 -9.64 -23.44 -10.46
CA ALA A 672 -9.85 -24.68 -11.18
C ALA A 672 -10.75 -25.65 -10.42
N TYR A 673 -11.44 -26.49 -11.17
CA TYR A 673 -12.37 -27.49 -10.66
C TYR A 673 -12.42 -28.69 -11.61
N LYS A 674 -12.29 -29.88 -11.04
CA LYS A 674 -12.51 -31.14 -11.78
C LYS A 674 -13.86 -31.71 -11.36
N ALA A 675 -14.81 -31.83 -12.30
CA ALA A 675 -16.07 -32.51 -12.04
C ALA A 675 -15.86 -34.00 -11.76
N LYS A 676 -16.71 -34.59 -10.91
CA LYS A 676 -16.70 -36.05 -10.66
C LYS A 676 -17.12 -36.84 -11.90
N LYS A 677 -18.03 -36.28 -12.71
CA LYS A 677 -18.44 -36.78 -14.01
C LYS A 677 -18.33 -35.61 -14.98
N GLU A 678 -17.31 -35.63 -15.83
CA GLU A 678 -17.03 -34.52 -16.77
C GLU A 678 -17.91 -34.65 -18.02
N LYS A 679 -18.77 -33.66 -18.24
CA LYS A 679 -19.61 -33.46 -19.42
C LYS A 679 -18.96 -32.55 -20.46
N GLY A 680 -18.11 -31.63 -20.01
CA GLY A 680 -17.36 -30.69 -20.85
C GLY A 680 -16.39 -29.87 -20.03
N ARG A 681 -15.54 -29.11 -20.72
CA ARG A 681 -14.50 -28.25 -20.14
C ARG A 681 -14.72 -26.80 -20.51
N VAL A 682 -14.68 -25.94 -19.49
CA VAL A 682 -14.72 -24.49 -19.63
C VAL A 682 -13.33 -23.93 -19.36
N LEU A 683 -12.84 -23.05 -20.23
CA LEU A 683 -11.71 -22.16 -19.90
C LEU A 683 -12.29 -20.83 -19.44
N ILE A 684 -11.92 -20.39 -18.25
CA ILE A 684 -12.20 -19.03 -17.79
C ILE A 684 -10.96 -18.18 -18.07
N VAL A 685 -11.10 -17.16 -18.91
CA VAL A 685 -10.05 -16.19 -19.19
C VAL A 685 -10.34 -14.95 -18.36
N ASN A 686 -9.47 -14.62 -17.43
CA ASN A 686 -9.56 -13.37 -16.69
C ASN A 686 -8.88 -12.28 -17.52
N GLY A 687 -9.66 -11.34 -18.04
CA GLY A 687 -9.14 -10.13 -18.68
C GLY A 687 -9.58 -8.87 -17.94
N PHE A 688 -10.00 -8.98 -16.67
CA PHE A 688 -10.32 -7.82 -15.85
C PHE A 688 -9.14 -7.48 -14.94
N ASP A 689 -8.19 -6.72 -15.50
CA ASP A 689 -6.96 -6.28 -14.83
C ASP A 689 -6.96 -4.78 -14.57
N ARG A 690 -7.94 -4.06 -15.15
CA ARG A 690 -8.04 -2.62 -15.03
C ARG A 690 -8.08 -2.17 -13.57
N ILE A 691 -7.11 -1.34 -13.25
CA ILE A 691 -7.10 -0.40 -12.13
C ILE A 691 -6.91 1.01 -12.68
N SER A 692 -7.64 1.99 -12.16
CA SER A 692 -7.57 3.38 -12.63
C SER A 692 -8.01 4.37 -11.56
N GLY A 693 -7.54 5.62 -11.69
CA GLY A 693 -8.15 6.75 -10.97
C GLY A 693 -9.52 7.15 -11.56
N PRO A 694 -10.19 8.15 -10.96
CA PRO A 694 -11.48 8.65 -11.45
C PRO A 694 -11.39 9.34 -12.83
N ALA A 695 -12.53 9.46 -13.51
CA ALA A 695 -12.62 10.17 -14.78
C ALA A 695 -12.17 11.63 -14.63
N VAL A 696 -11.24 12.03 -15.50
CA VAL A 696 -10.66 13.36 -15.50
C VAL A 696 -11.50 14.32 -16.35
N VAL A 697 -11.79 15.50 -15.81
CA VAL A 697 -12.26 16.67 -16.55
C VAL A 697 -11.06 17.59 -16.74
N ASP A 698 -10.63 17.79 -17.97
CA ASP A 698 -9.51 18.68 -18.31
C ASP A 698 -9.82 19.46 -19.60
N THR A 699 -10.23 20.71 -19.43
CA THR A 699 -10.55 21.64 -20.52
C THR A 699 -9.92 23.01 -20.22
N PRO A 700 -9.85 23.94 -21.18
CA PRO A 700 -9.29 25.27 -20.92
C PRO A 700 -9.95 26.07 -19.78
N ILE A 701 -11.19 25.73 -19.40
CA ILE A 701 -11.96 26.45 -18.38
C ILE A 701 -12.30 25.61 -17.14
N ALA A 702 -12.17 24.29 -17.23
CA ALA A 702 -12.56 23.36 -16.17
C ALA A 702 -11.51 22.27 -15.93
N ALA A 703 -11.29 21.92 -14.67
CA ALA A 703 -10.36 20.90 -14.19
C ALA A 703 -10.96 20.13 -13.01
N GLY A 704 -10.78 18.82 -12.94
CA GLY A 704 -11.25 18.03 -11.81
C GLY A 704 -11.51 16.57 -12.12
N PHE A 705 -12.31 15.95 -11.25
CA PHE A 705 -12.68 14.54 -11.34
C PHE A 705 -14.20 14.37 -11.30
N ASP A 706 -14.74 13.63 -12.26
CA ASP A 706 -16.17 13.34 -12.36
C ASP A 706 -16.45 11.90 -11.87
N LEU A 707 -16.72 11.79 -10.57
CA LEU A 707 -16.99 10.50 -9.93
C LEU A 707 -18.29 9.85 -10.41
N ALA A 708 -19.23 10.63 -10.96
CA ALA A 708 -20.49 10.09 -11.48
C ALA A 708 -20.27 9.38 -12.82
N LYS A 709 -19.37 9.92 -13.66
CA LYS A 709 -18.98 9.31 -14.93
C LYS A 709 -18.16 8.03 -14.73
N ASP A 710 -17.12 8.10 -13.91
CA ASP A 710 -16.31 6.94 -13.52
C ASP A 710 -15.54 7.27 -12.22
N PRO A 711 -15.84 6.61 -11.10
CA PRO A 711 -15.09 6.81 -9.85
C PRO A 711 -13.70 6.18 -9.90
N GLY A 712 -13.37 5.44 -10.96
CA GLY A 712 -12.15 4.67 -11.08
C GLY A 712 -12.30 3.24 -10.57
N VAL A 713 -11.26 2.44 -10.75
CA VAL A 713 -11.20 1.06 -10.27
C VAL A 713 -9.98 0.94 -9.35
N PRO A 714 -10.18 0.92 -8.02
CA PRO A 714 -9.08 0.78 -7.08
C PRO A 714 -8.39 -0.60 -7.17
N TYR A 715 -7.11 -0.65 -6.80
CA TYR A 715 -6.44 -1.93 -6.49
C TYR A 715 -6.98 -2.46 -5.17
N LEU A 716 -7.78 -3.53 -5.22
CA LEU A 716 -8.54 -4.14 -4.11
C LEU A 716 -9.61 -3.23 -3.49
N TYR A 717 -9.26 -2.01 -3.07
CA TYR A 717 -10.15 -1.05 -2.45
C TYR A 717 -9.57 0.38 -2.44
N ASP A 718 -10.41 1.39 -2.23
CA ASP A 718 -10.00 2.77 -1.93
C ASP A 718 -10.57 3.25 -0.59
N ILE A 719 -9.79 4.06 0.12
CA ILE A 719 -10.09 4.64 1.45
C ILE A 719 -9.79 6.14 1.49
N SER A 720 -9.58 6.75 0.32
CA SER A 720 -9.13 8.13 0.17
C SER A 720 -10.21 9.06 -0.36
N LEU A 721 -11.21 8.55 -1.09
CA LEU A 721 -12.29 9.38 -1.62
C LEU A 721 -13.24 9.85 -0.52
N CYS A 722 -13.49 11.16 -0.45
CA CYS A 722 -14.42 11.75 0.49
C CYS A 722 -15.79 12.05 -0.13
N GLY A 723 -15.88 12.38 -1.41
CA GLY A 723 -17.15 12.70 -2.09
C GLY A 723 -16.95 13.39 -3.44
N ALA A 724 -18.04 13.67 -4.14
CA ALA A 724 -18.05 14.25 -5.47
C ALA A 724 -17.53 15.69 -5.50
N GLN A 725 -16.78 16.03 -6.54
CA GLN A 725 -16.34 17.40 -6.81
C GLN A 725 -17.51 18.27 -7.29
N THR A 726 -17.61 19.49 -6.77
CA THR A 726 -18.67 20.47 -7.07
C THR A 726 -18.14 21.73 -7.74
N GLU A 727 -16.86 22.04 -7.62
CA GLU A 727 -16.23 23.21 -8.25
C GLU A 727 -15.14 22.77 -9.24
N PHE A 728 -15.36 22.99 -10.53
CA PHE A 728 -14.45 22.60 -11.60
C PHE A 728 -13.74 23.80 -12.25
N SER A 729 -14.10 25.05 -11.94
CA SER A 729 -13.59 26.20 -12.68
C SER A 729 -12.11 26.46 -12.41
N ARG A 730 -11.28 26.47 -13.47
CA ARG A 730 -9.86 26.87 -13.39
C ARG A 730 -9.64 28.30 -12.90
N LYS A 731 -10.69 29.14 -12.88
CA LYS A 731 -10.63 30.47 -12.24
C LYS A 731 -10.47 30.40 -10.72
N GLN A 732 -10.79 29.26 -10.12
CA GLN A 732 -10.67 28.99 -8.68
C GLN A 732 -9.37 28.28 -8.29
N THR A 733 -8.39 28.14 -9.20
CA THR A 733 -7.09 27.52 -8.88
C THR A 733 -6.39 28.22 -7.72
N GLY A 734 -5.98 27.44 -6.72
CA GLY A 734 -5.39 27.92 -5.46
C GLY A 734 -6.40 28.54 -4.49
N LYS A 735 -7.71 28.33 -4.74
CA LYS A 735 -8.81 28.73 -3.86
C LYS A 735 -9.76 27.55 -3.65
N GLU A 736 -10.77 27.43 -4.51
CA GLU A 736 -11.89 26.48 -4.38
C GLU A 736 -11.91 25.41 -5.47
N LEU A 737 -11.01 25.47 -6.46
CA LEU A 737 -10.93 24.45 -7.50
C LEU A 737 -10.75 23.08 -6.85
N GLY A 738 -11.63 22.14 -7.18
CA GLY A 738 -11.62 20.82 -6.57
C GLY A 738 -12.57 20.67 -5.39
N ARG A 739 -13.25 21.72 -4.90
CA ARG A 739 -14.16 21.62 -3.73
C ARG A 739 -15.10 20.43 -3.85
N SER A 740 -15.07 19.55 -2.86
CA SER A 740 -15.76 18.26 -2.87
C SER A 740 -16.64 18.03 -1.63
N GLY A 741 -17.60 17.12 -1.77
CA GLY A 741 -18.46 16.64 -0.68
C GLY A 741 -17.76 15.64 0.26
N ASP A 742 -18.54 15.05 1.17
CA ASP A 742 -18.10 14.13 2.22
C ASP A 742 -18.93 12.84 2.36
N GLU A 743 -19.83 12.60 1.41
CA GLU A 743 -20.77 11.48 1.43
C GLU A 743 -20.12 10.09 1.38
N TRP A 744 -18.83 9.99 1.02
CA TRP A 744 -18.07 8.73 0.96
C TRP A 744 -17.01 8.61 2.06
N GLU A 745 -16.88 9.59 2.96
CA GLU A 745 -15.94 9.50 4.09
C GLU A 745 -16.23 8.25 4.95
N GLY A 746 -15.20 7.45 5.22
CA GLY A 746 -15.33 6.23 6.01
C GLY A 746 -15.89 5.02 5.27
N ILE A 747 -16.13 5.11 3.96
CA ILE A 747 -16.45 3.97 3.11
C ILE A 747 -15.16 3.36 2.56
N ARG A 748 -14.97 2.05 2.74
CA ARG A 748 -13.92 1.29 2.07
C ARG A 748 -14.42 0.83 0.70
N ILE A 749 -14.33 1.71 -0.30
CA ILE A 749 -14.89 1.48 -1.63
C ILE A 749 -14.22 0.27 -2.27
N ALA A 750 -15.01 -0.74 -2.64
CA ALA A 750 -14.51 -1.97 -3.27
C ALA A 750 -13.95 -1.71 -4.67
N GLY A 751 -12.79 -2.30 -4.96
CA GLY A 751 -12.12 -2.23 -6.25
C GLY A 751 -11.98 -3.58 -6.93
N ASN A 752 -10.94 -3.72 -7.77
CA ASN A 752 -10.64 -4.99 -8.43
C ASN A 752 -10.04 -5.98 -7.42
N SER A 753 -10.75 -7.08 -7.15
CA SER A 753 -10.29 -8.15 -6.24
C SER A 753 -9.35 -9.17 -6.89
N PHE A 754 -9.30 -9.20 -8.23
CA PHE A 754 -8.57 -10.18 -9.05
C PHE A 754 -8.95 -11.65 -8.77
N ASP A 755 -10.14 -11.91 -8.22
CA ASP A 755 -10.60 -13.24 -7.81
C ASP A 755 -11.90 -13.68 -8.52
N TYR A 756 -12.23 -13.04 -9.64
CA TYR A 756 -13.46 -13.33 -10.38
C TYR A 756 -13.50 -14.70 -11.06
N PRO A 757 -12.37 -15.35 -11.43
CA PRO A 757 -12.40 -16.75 -11.84
C PRO A 757 -13.00 -17.70 -10.81
N PHE A 758 -12.85 -17.41 -9.50
CA PHE A 758 -13.53 -18.17 -8.45
C PHE A 758 -15.04 -17.95 -8.50
N VAL A 759 -15.49 -16.71 -8.69
CA VAL A 759 -16.92 -16.34 -8.74
C VAL A 759 -17.63 -17.02 -9.93
N HIS A 760 -17.04 -16.94 -11.13
CA HIS A 760 -17.54 -17.62 -12.33
C HIS A 760 -17.46 -19.14 -12.19
N GLY A 761 -16.32 -19.65 -11.71
CA GLY A 761 -16.09 -21.07 -11.47
C GLY A 761 -17.10 -21.69 -10.51
N LYS A 762 -17.49 -20.97 -9.44
CA LYS A 762 -18.55 -21.40 -8.52
C LYS A 762 -19.91 -21.51 -9.21
N ALA A 763 -20.23 -20.60 -10.13
CA ALA A 763 -21.47 -20.65 -10.90
C ALA A 763 -21.45 -21.81 -11.92
N ILE A 764 -20.32 -22.07 -12.57
CA ILE A 764 -20.12 -23.24 -13.45
C ILE A 764 -20.25 -24.56 -12.65
N GLN A 765 -19.63 -24.62 -11.48
CA GLN A 765 -19.75 -25.76 -10.57
C GLN A 765 -21.22 -26.03 -10.21
N ALA A 766 -21.99 -24.97 -9.91
CA ALA A 766 -23.39 -25.08 -9.54
C ALA A 766 -24.29 -25.55 -10.71
N ALA A 767 -23.94 -25.21 -11.95
CA ALA A 767 -24.65 -25.68 -13.15
C ALA A 767 -24.49 -27.20 -13.41
N GLY A 768 -23.46 -27.82 -12.83
CA GLY A 768 -23.27 -29.28 -12.79
C GLY A 768 -22.44 -29.87 -13.94
N ASP A 769 -21.68 -30.92 -13.63
CA ASP A 769 -20.91 -31.78 -14.54
C ASP A 769 -19.88 -31.11 -15.48
N TYR A 770 -19.60 -29.81 -15.36
CA TYR A 770 -18.51 -29.15 -16.06
C TYR A 770 -17.23 -29.08 -15.23
N SER A 771 -16.09 -29.35 -15.86
CA SER A 771 -14.79 -29.00 -15.28
C SER A 771 -14.34 -27.65 -15.80
N PHE A 772 -13.58 -26.90 -15.02
CA PHE A 772 -12.97 -25.65 -15.48
C PHE A 772 -11.55 -25.47 -14.98
N VAL A 773 -10.79 -24.69 -15.74
CA VAL A 773 -9.52 -24.07 -15.34
C VAL A 773 -9.56 -22.62 -15.78
N SER A 774 -8.69 -21.79 -15.22
CA SER A 774 -8.57 -20.40 -15.64
C SER A 774 -7.15 -20.01 -16.03
N CYS A 775 -7.03 -18.94 -16.80
CA CYS A 775 -5.78 -18.29 -17.16
C CYS A 775 -5.94 -16.78 -17.28
N SER A 776 -4.81 -16.08 -17.27
CA SER A 776 -4.74 -14.67 -17.66
C SER A 776 -5.06 -14.50 -19.14
N ASP A 777 -5.50 -13.31 -19.54
CA ASP A 777 -5.68 -12.92 -20.92
C ASP A 777 -4.36 -12.98 -21.71
N GLU A 778 -3.23 -12.54 -21.14
CA GLU A 778 -1.96 -12.50 -21.86
C GLU A 778 -1.45 -13.91 -22.19
N SER A 779 -1.85 -14.91 -21.41
CA SER A 779 -1.57 -16.32 -21.68
C SER A 779 -2.30 -16.84 -22.92
N VAL A 780 -3.46 -16.25 -23.26
CA VAL A 780 -4.18 -16.49 -24.52
C VAL A 780 -3.56 -15.68 -25.64
N GLU A 781 -3.30 -14.39 -25.41
CA GLU A 781 -2.80 -13.47 -26.43
C GLU A 781 -1.42 -13.86 -26.98
N ASN A 782 -0.55 -14.40 -26.13
CA ASN A 782 0.77 -14.89 -26.54
C ASN A 782 0.73 -16.32 -27.12
N GLY A 783 -0.44 -16.96 -27.18
CA GLY A 783 -0.64 -18.30 -27.72
C GLY A 783 -0.21 -19.45 -26.80
N SER A 784 0.14 -19.18 -25.54
CA SER A 784 0.50 -20.24 -24.60
C SER A 784 -0.68 -21.15 -24.31
N VAL A 785 -1.88 -20.60 -24.12
CA VAL A 785 -3.12 -21.35 -23.85
C VAL A 785 -3.96 -21.48 -25.13
N PRO A 786 -4.07 -22.67 -25.73
CA PRO A 786 -4.92 -22.91 -26.89
C PRO A 786 -6.39 -22.99 -26.50
N LEU A 787 -7.25 -22.20 -27.18
CA LEU A 787 -8.69 -22.13 -26.88
C LEU A 787 -9.47 -23.35 -27.40
N GLU A 788 -9.03 -23.94 -28.51
CA GLU A 788 -9.67 -25.07 -29.21
C GLU A 788 -9.74 -26.38 -28.39
N VAL A 789 -9.03 -26.43 -27.27
CA VAL A 789 -9.05 -27.57 -26.32
C VAL A 789 -10.31 -27.55 -25.43
N TYR A 790 -11.04 -26.43 -25.40
CA TYR A 790 -12.15 -26.21 -24.48
C TYR A 790 -13.50 -26.10 -25.21
N ASP A 791 -14.53 -26.74 -24.65
CA ASP A 791 -15.89 -26.74 -25.20
C ASP A 791 -16.55 -25.36 -25.09
N VAL A 792 -16.17 -24.59 -24.06
CA VAL A 792 -16.63 -23.23 -23.79
C VAL A 792 -15.45 -22.38 -23.33
N VAL A 793 -15.37 -21.15 -23.84
CA VAL A 793 -14.51 -20.07 -23.30
C VAL A 793 -15.41 -19.05 -22.61
N ASP A 794 -15.11 -18.72 -21.37
CA ASP A 794 -15.74 -17.69 -20.54
C ASP A 794 -14.75 -16.55 -20.35
N TYR A 795 -14.96 -15.43 -21.03
CA TYR A 795 -14.06 -14.27 -20.99
C TYR A 795 -14.63 -13.17 -20.08
N ILE A 796 -13.97 -13.00 -18.93
CA ILE A 796 -14.32 -12.03 -17.89
C ILE A 796 -13.70 -10.68 -18.25
N LEU A 797 -14.54 -9.65 -18.37
CA LEU A 797 -14.11 -8.29 -18.68
C LEU A 797 -14.48 -7.28 -17.61
N GLY A 798 -15.25 -7.60 -16.58
CA GLY A 798 -15.50 -6.67 -15.46
C GLY A 798 -15.76 -5.21 -15.89
N LEU A 799 -14.88 -4.29 -15.47
CA LEU A 799 -14.89 -2.89 -15.92
C LEU A 799 -13.73 -2.55 -16.88
N GLU A 800 -13.13 -3.56 -17.50
CA GLU A 800 -12.04 -3.45 -18.46
C GLU A 800 -12.40 -2.46 -19.56
N LYS A 801 -11.52 -1.49 -19.80
CA LYS A 801 -11.66 -0.54 -20.90
C LYS A 801 -10.35 0.17 -21.15
N GLU A 802 -10.12 0.51 -22.41
CA GLU A 802 -8.91 1.20 -22.81
C GLU A 802 -8.78 2.55 -22.07
N ASP A 803 -7.77 2.65 -21.23
CA ASP A 803 -7.51 3.88 -20.49
C ASP A 803 -6.47 4.73 -21.20
N ARG A 804 -6.93 5.89 -21.69
CA ARG A 804 -6.09 6.91 -22.34
C ARG A 804 -6.01 8.22 -21.55
N GLN A 805 -6.81 8.36 -20.48
CA GLN A 805 -7.07 9.65 -19.85
C GLN A 805 -6.58 9.72 -18.41
N SER A 806 -6.59 8.60 -17.67
CA SER A 806 -6.16 8.59 -16.27
C SER A 806 -4.64 8.60 -16.12
N ASN A 807 -3.90 8.01 -17.08
CA ASN A 807 -2.45 7.97 -17.07
C ASN A 807 -1.83 9.07 -17.96
N PRO A 808 -1.17 10.10 -17.38
CA PRO A 808 -0.52 11.16 -18.15
C PRO A 808 0.72 10.69 -18.95
N ALA A 809 1.24 9.48 -18.67
CA ALA A 809 2.34 8.88 -19.43
C ALA A 809 1.94 8.45 -20.85
N GLY A 810 0.64 8.43 -21.18
CA GLY A 810 0.14 8.07 -22.50
C GLY A 810 0.24 6.57 -22.82
N ASN A 811 0.60 5.73 -21.84
CA ASN A 811 0.55 4.29 -22.00
C ASN A 811 -0.92 3.86 -22.12
N VAL A 812 -1.22 3.10 -23.16
CA VAL A 812 -2.56 2.55 -23.41
C VAL A 812 -2.59 1.14 -22.84
N TYR A 813 -3.42 0.94 -21.82
CA TYR A 813 -3.65 -0.35 -21.17
C TYR A 813 -5.12 -0.74 -21.27
N TYR A 814 -5.41 -1.97 -20.88
CA TYR A 814 -6.76 -2.43 -20.52
C TYR A 814 -7.77 -2.50 -21.66
N LYS A 815 -7.31 -2.77 -22.89
CA LYS A 815 -8.19 -2.87 -24.05
C LYS A 815 -9.09 -4.10 -23.90
N THR A 816 -10.42 -3.91 -23.89
CA THR A 816 -11.42 -5.01 -23.76
C THR A 816 -11.11 -6.19 -24.69
N PHE A 817 -10.88 -5.89 -25.98
CA PHE A 817 -10.43 -6.87 -26.97
C PHE A 817 -9.23 -6.31 -27.72
N SER A 818 -8.03 -6.61 -27.25
CA SER A 818 -6.80 -6.32 -27.98
C SER A 818 -6.79 -7.01 -29.35
N SER A 819 -5.94 -6.54 -30.28
CA SER A 819 -5.84 -7.19 -31.60
C SER A 819 -5.41 -8.67 -31.52
N PRO A 820 -4.45 -9.08 -30.66
CA PRO A 820 -4.20 -10.50 -30.37
C PRO A 820 -5.44 -11.26 -29.90
N MET A 821 -6.18 -10.73 -28.93
CA MET A 821 -7.38 -11.37 -28.40
C MET A 821 -8.48 -11.52 -29.46
N GLN A 822 -8.72 -10.47 -30.26
CA GLN A 822 -9.67 -10.52 -31.38
C GLN A 822 -9.34 -11.66 -32.36
N ARG A 823 -8.06 -11.88 -32.68
CA ARG A 823 -7.63 -12.98 -33.55
C ARG A 823 -7.87 -14.34 -32.91
N ALA A 824 -7.51 -14.51 -31.63
CA ALA A 824 -7.70 -15.77 -30.90
C ALA A 824 -9.18 -16.16 -30.82
N LEU A 825 -10.05 -15.23 -30.43
CA LEU A 825 -11.49 -15.45 -30.32
C LEU A 825 -12.14 -15.67 -31.70
N THR A 826 -11.68 -14.96 -32.74
CA THR A 826 -12.16 -15.19 -34.12
C THR A 826 -11.86 -16.60 -34.58
N ALA A 827 -10.62 -17.07 -34.39
CA ALA A 827 -10.21 -18.43 -34.77
C ALA A 827 -11.02 -19.49 -34.00
N TYR A 828 -11.19 -19.30 -32.69
CA TYR A 828 -11.99 -20.19 -31.84
C TYR A 828 -13.44 -20.29 -32.31
N CYS A 829 -14.11 -19.15 -32.51
CA CYS A 829 -15.49 -19.12 -33.01
C CYS A 829 -15.60 -19.74 -34.41
N GLN A 830 -14.68 -19.44 -35.34
CA GLN A 830 -14.71 -20.02 -36.68
C GLN A 830 -14.50 -21.53 -36.70
N SER A 831 -13.80 -22.09 -35.69
CA SER A 831 -13.68 -23.54 -35.48
C SER A 831 -14.92 -24.20 -34.86
N GLY A 832 -15.94 -23.42 -34.49
CA GLY A 832 -17.20 -23.91 -33.92
C GLY A 832 -17.27 -23.85 -32.39
N GLY A 833 -16.37 -23.12 -31.73
CA GLY A 833 -16.33 -22.97 -30.26
C GLY A 833 -17.53 -22.21 -29.68
N ASN A 834 -17.71 -22.26 -28.35
CA ASN A 834 -18.77 -21.54 -27.65
C ASN A 834 -18.17 -20.47 -26.74
N LEU A 835 -18.61 -19.22 -26.89
CA LEU A 835 -18.00 -18.09 -26.20
C LEU A 835 -19.01 -17.34 -25.31
N LEU A 836 -18.73 -17.28 -24.02
CA LEU A 836 -19.35 -16.34 -23.08
C LEU A 836 -18.43 -15.11 -22.93
N VAL A 837 -19.02 -13.92 -23.01
CA VAL A 837 -18.37 -12.64 -22.71
C VAL A 837 -19.26 -11.88 -21.73
N SER A 838 -18.69 -11.42 -20.62
CA SER A 838 -19.41 -10.53 -19.69
C SER A 838 -18.53 -9.38 -19.20
N GLY A 839 -19.02 -8.16 -19.35
CA GLY A 839 -18.34 -6.96 -18.85
C GLY A 839 -19.08 -5.69 -19.22
N SER A 840 -18.69 -4.59 -18.57
CA SER A 840 -19.03 -3.24 -18.98
C SER A 840 -18.03 -2.76 -20.06
N TYR A 841 -18.37 -1.69 -20.78
CA TYR A 841 -17.52 -1.06 -21.81
C TYR A 841 -17.17 -1.89 -23.06
N ILE A 842 -17.63 -3.14 -23.17
CA ILE A 842 -17.41 -4.05 -24.31
C ILE A 842 -17.86 -3.50 -25.69
N GLY A 843 -18.74 -2.52 -25.73
CA GLY A 843 -19.27 -1.84 -26.89
C GLY A 843 -18.66 -0.46 -27.08
N SER A 844 -18.71 0.42 -26.08
CA SER A 844 -18.19 1.80 -26.20
C SER A 844 -16.68 1.82 -26.44
N ASP A 845 -15.92 0.92 -25.81
CA ASP A 845 -14.50 0.76 -26.06
C ASP A 845 -14.23 0.21 -27.48
N MET A 846 -15.13 -0.64 -28.00
CA MET A 846 -15.04 -1.28 -29.32
C MET A 846 -15.71 -0.50 -30.46
N ASN A 847 -16.20 0.70 -30.22
CA ASN A 847 -16.90 1.48 -31.25
C ASN A 847 -16.00 2.51 -31.96
N ARG A 848 -14.70 2.59 -31.62
CA ARG A 848 -13.79 3.65 -32.08
C ARG A 848 -13.23 3.40 -33.48
N SER A 849 -12.87 2.16 -33.83
CA SER A 849 -12.30 1.82 -35.14
C SER A 849 -13.24 0.93 -35.97
N GLN A 850 -13.02 0.87 -37.28
CA GLN A 850 -13.78 -0.02 -38.15
C GLN A 850 -13.52 -1.49 -37.81
N GLY A 851 -12.26 -1.87 -37.56
CA GLY A 851 -11.89 -3.24 -37.20
C GLY A 851 -12.55 -3.71 -35.91
N ASP A 852 -12.62 -2.85 -34.89
CA ASP A 852 -13.30 -3.19 -33.63
C ASP A 852 -14.80 -3.42 -33.85
N ARG A 853 -15.46 -2.55 -34.62
CA ARG A 853 -16.88 -2.70 -34.96
C ARG A 853 -17.13 -3.96 -35.79
N GLU A 854 -16.27 -4.25 -36.75
CA GLU A 854 -16.37 -5.47 -37.56
C GLU A 854 -16.19 -6.72 -36.70
N PHE A 855 -15.26 -6.72 -35.75
CA PHE A 855 -15.10 -7.83 -34.80
C PHE A 855 -16.36 -8.04 -33.97
N THR A 856 -16.89 -7.00 -33.30
CA THR A 856 -18.08 -7.18 -32.45
C THR A 856 -19.32 -7.55 -33.26
N GLN A 857 -19.53 -6.96 -34.44
CA GLN A 857 -20.72 -7.20 -35.25
C GLN A 857 -20.68 -8.52 -36.02
N ASN A 858 -19.51 -8.95 -36.49
CA ASN A 858 -19.37 -10.14 -37.31
C ASN A 858 -19.03 -11.40 -36.51
N ILE A 859 -18.32 -11.27 -35.39
CA ILE A 859 -17.91 -12.40 -34.55
C ILE A 859 -18.77 -12.49 -33.30
N LEU A 860 -18.85 -11.43 -32.49
CA LEU A 860 -19.63 -11.46 -31.23
C LEU A 860 -21.13 -11.25 -31.45
N LYS A 861 -21.52 -10.79 -32.64
CA LYS A 861 -22.89 -10.57 -33.12
C LYS A 861 -23.66 -9.46 -32.40
N TYR A 862 -22.98 -8.40 -31.99
CA TYR A 862 -23.63 -7.18 -31.51
C TYR A 862 -23.04 -5.88 -32.08
N ALA A 863 -23.89 -4.85 -32.10
CA ALA A 863 -23.53 -3.46 -32.27
C ALA A 863 -23.68 -2.70 -30.94
N TYR A 864 -22.85 -1.69 -30.72
CA TYR A 864 -22.99 -0.80 -29.57
C TYR A 864 -24.24 0.06 -29.72
N GLY A 865 -25.14 0.00 -28.72
CA GLY A 865 -26.28 0.90 -28.61
C GLY A 865 -25.89 2.16 -27.84
N GLN A 866 -25.72 2.01 -26.52
CA GLN A 866 -25.34 3.09 -25.61
C GLN A 866 -24.82 2.56 -24.27
N SER A 867 -24.08 3.38 -23.53
CA SER A 867 -23.78 3.15 -22.10
C SER A 867 -24.87 3.80 -21.24
N LEU A 868 -25.42 3.05 -20.27
CA LEU A 868 -26.39 3.60 -19.33
C LEU A 868 -25.67 4.44 -18.26
N ASN A 869 -25.84 5.75 -18.35
CA ASN A 869 -25.29 6.68 -17.36
C ASN A 869 -26.26 6.94 -16.19
N ASP A 870 -27.48 6.44 -16.31
CA ASP A 870 -28.48 6.54 -15.27
C ASP A 870 -28.23 5.46 -14.20
N ASN A 871 -28.12 5.90 -12.95
CA ASN A 871 -27.95 5.04 -11.78
C ASN A 871 -29.29 4.73 -11.08
N ARG A 872 -30.43 5.19 -11.64
CA ARG A 872 -31.78 4.99 -11.08
C ARG A 872 -32.19 3.54 -10.85
N SER A 873 -31.61 2.57 -11.58
CA SER A 873 -31.91 1.14 -11.43
C SER A 873 -30.73 0.28 -11.85
N GLY A 874 -30.43 -0.77 -11.06
CA GLY A 874 -29.56 -1.87 -11.44
C GLY A 874 -30.31 -3.13 -11.85
N ASN A 875 -31.63 -3.06 -12.02
CA ASN A 875 -32.50 -4.20 -12.28
C ASN A 875 -32.35 -4.70 -13.72
N ILE A 876 -32.21 -6.01 -13.86
CA ILE A 876 -32.11 -6.73 -15.13
C ILE A 876 -33.14 -7.84 -15.14
N ASN A 877 -33.88 -7.96 -16.24
CA ASN A 877 -34.93 -8.95 -16.45
C ASN A 877 -34.54 -9.92 -17.57
N GLY A 878 -35.00 -11.16 -17.45
CA GLY A 878 -34.90 -12.18 -18.49
C GLY A 878 -34.51 -13.54 -17.90
N LEU A 879 -34.53 -14.58 -18.74
CA LEU A 879 -34.34 -15.96 -18.29
C LEU A 879 -35.27 -16.33 -17.11
N GLU A 880 -36.52 -15.85 -17.16
CA GLU A 880 -37.57 -16.03 -16.14
C GLU A 880 -37.26 -15.41 -14.76
N ARG A 881 -36.34 -14.44 -14.70
CA ARG A 881 -35.83 -13.90 -13.44
C ARG A 881 -35.63 -12.39 -13.52
N THR A 882 -35.56 -11.77 -12.34
CA THR A 882 -35.15 -10.37 -12.14
C THR A 882 -34.06 -10.35 -11.08
N PHE A 883 -32.96 -9.65 -11.36
CA PHE A 883 -31.83 -9.52 -10.45
C PHE A 883 -31.17 -8.15 -10.58
N THR A 884 -30.23 -7.86 -9.69
CA THR A 884 -29.59 -6.55 -9.54
C THR A 884 -28.07 -6.62 -9.68
N ILE A 885 -27.50 -5.49 -10.10
CA ILE A 885 -26.06 -5.22 -10.08
C ILE A 885 -25.78 -3.90 -9.31
N PRO A 886 -24.64 -3.77 -8.63
CA PRO A 886 -24.28 -2.56 -7.90
C PRO A 886 -23.97 -1.43 -8.88
N ARG A 887 -24.76 -0.35 -8.83
CA ARG A 887 -24.59 0.84 -9.69
C ARG A 887 -23.77 1.94 -9.04
N LEU A 888 -23.59 1.89 -7.73
CA LEU A 888 -22.94 2.91 -6.90
C LEU A 888 -21.79 2.31 -6.08
N PRO A 889 -20.76 3.11 -5.75
CA PRO A 889 -19.68 2.70 -4.86
C PRO A 889 -20.22 2.20 -3.51
N ASN A 890 -19.65 1.09 -3.04
CA ASN A 890 -20.02 0.39 -1.81
C ASN A 890 -18.82 -0.43 -1.30
N GLU A 891 -18.97 -1.14 -0.18
CA GLU A 891 -17.86 -1.88 0.45
C GLU A 891 -17.77 -3.34 0.01
N GLN A 892 -18.77 -3.84 -0.70
CA GLN A 892 -18.95 -5.27 -1.01
C GLN A 892 -18.44 -5.64 -2.40
N ALA A 893 -18.71 -4.80 -3.42
CA ALA A 893 -18.34 -5.05 -4.80
C ALA A 893 -18.10 -3.73 -5.56
N TYR A 894 -17.25 -3.77 -6.59
CA TYR A 894 -17.00 -2.60 -7.43
C TYR A 894 -18.29 -2.11 -8.10
N ALA A 895 -18.41 -0.80 -8.28
CA ALA A 895 -19.58 -0.19 -8.88
C ALA A 895 -19.54 -0.34 -10.40
N VAL A 896 -20.54 -1.01 -10.98
CA VAL A 896 -20.76 -0.97 -12.42
C VAL A 896 -21.43 0.36 -12.72
N THR A 897 -20.69 1.37 -13.18
CA THR A 897 -21.26 2.71 -13.42
C THR A 897 -21.87 2.87 -14.81
N ALA A 898 -21.28 2.25 -15.83
CA ALA A 898 -21.69 2.40 -17.23
C ALA A 898 -21.89 1.04 -17.94
N PRO A 899 -22.93 0.27 -17.56
CA PRO A 899 -23.26 -0.98 -18.21
C PRO A 899 -23.79 -0.65 -19.61
N GLU A 900 -23.76 -1.60 -20.50
CA GLU A 900 -23.94 -1.31 -21.91
C GLU A 900 -25.14 -2.00 -22.50
N CYS A 901 -25.85 -1.22 -23.29
CA CYS A 901 -26.89 -1.71 -24.17
C CYS A 901 -26.25 -2.16 -25.47
N ILE A 902 -26.36 -3.45 -25.74
CA ILE A 902 -25.83 -4.08 -26.95
C ILE A 902 -26.98 -4.55 -27.83
N LEU A 903 -26.93 -4.19 -29.10
CA LEU A 903 -27.98 -4.47 -30.07
C LEU A 903 -27.59 -5.71 -30.89
N PRO A 904 -28.47 -6.71 -31.01
CA PRO A 904 -28.15 -7.92 -31.78
C PRO A 904 -27.91 -7.59 -33.26
N THR A 905 -26.95 -8.28 -33.88
CA THR A 905 -26.71 -8.25 -35.33
C THR A 905 -26.88 -9.65 -35.94
N GLY A 906 -27.18 -9.71 -37.24
CA GLY A 906 -27.44 -10.98 -37.92
C GLY A 906 -28.65 -11.70 -37.32
N THR A 907 -28.47 -12.97 -36.92
CA THR A 907 -29.51 -13.80 -36.30
C THR A 907 -29.39 -13.89 -34.77
N ALA A 908 -28.59 -13.02 -34.15
CA ALA A 908 -28.57 -12.90 -32.70
C ALA A 908 -29.90 -12.33 -32.17
N PHE A 909 -30.21 -12.60 -30.91
CA PHE A 909 -31.44 -12.13 -30.27
C PHE A 909 -31.18 -11.73 -28.80
N PRO A 910 -31.94 -10.76 -28.26
CA PRO A 910 -31.79 -10.33 -26.87
C PRO A 910 -32.31 -11.41 -25.91
N VAL A 911 -31.62 -11.59 -24.79
CA VAL A 911 -31.94 -12.59 -23.75
C VAL A 911 -32.10 -12.00 -22.35
N LEU A 912 -31.53 -10.82 -22.12
CA LEU A 912 -31.71 -10.03 -20.90
C LEU A 912 -31.96 -8.56 -21.28
N THR A 913 -32.72 -7.83 -20.46
CA THR A 913 -33.01 -6.41 -20.64
C THR A 913 -32.86 -5.61 -19.34
N TYR A 914 -32.40 -4.36 -19.45
CA TYR A 914 -32.40 -3.41 -18.34
C TYR A 914 -33.81 -2.87 -18.10
N ALA A 915 -34.22 -2.76 -16.83
CA ALA A 915 -35.46 -2.10 -16.44
C ALA A 915 -35.22 -0.63 -16.03
N PRO A 916 -36.17 0.28 -16.29
CA PRO A 916 -37.53 0.04 -16.82
C PRO A 916 -37.65 0.03 -18.35
N ASP A 917 -36.61 0.49 -19.08
CA ASP A 917 -36.73 0.83 -20.50
C ASP A 917 -36.65 -0.39 -21.45
N ASN A 918 -36.50 -1.60 -20.92
CA ASN A 918 -36.36 -2.86 -21.67
C ASN A 918 -35.26 -2.84 -22.75
N GLN A 919 -34.18 -2.09 -22.50
CA GLN A 919 -33.04 -2.04 -23.40
C GLN A 919 -32.21 -3.32 -23.28
N SER A 920 -31.72 -3.86 -24.40
CA SER A 920 -30.98 -5.14 -24.44
C SER A 920 -29.71 -5.10 -23.59
N ALA A 921 -29.66 -5.94 -22.56
CA ALA A 921 -28.54 -6.08 -21.62
C ALA A 921 -27.63 -7.27 -21.97
N ALA A 922 -28.17 -8.28 -22.64
CA ALA A 922 -27.42 -9.40 -23.15
C ALA A 922 -28.06 -9.96 -24.41
N ILE A 923 -27.24 -10.55 -25.28
CA ILE A 923 -27.67 -11.22 -26.50
C ILE A 923 -27.13 -12.65 -26.57
N ALA A 924 -27.82 -13.50 -27.33
CA ALA A 924 -27.36 -14.82 -27.68
C ALA A 924 -27.35 -14.99 -29.21
N TYR A 925 -26.36 -15.72 -29.72
CA TYR A 925 -26.26 -16.09 -31.14
C TYR A 925 -26.08 -17.59 -31.29
N GLN A 926 -26.83 -18.16 -32.24
CA GLN A 926 -26.72 -19.55 -32.63
C GLN A 926 -26.51 -19.65 -34.15
N GLY A 927 -25.36 -20.18 -34.55
CA GLY A 927 -25.01 -20.51 -35.93
C GLY A 927 -23.96 -21.61 -36.00
N ASN A 928 -22.91 -21.42 -36.81
CA ASN A 928 -21.78 -22.37 -36.90
C ASN A 928 -21.03 -22.54 -35.56
N TYR A 929 -21.10 -21.50 -34.74
CA TYR A 929 -20.65 -21.39 -33.36
C TYR A 929 -21.73 -20.68 -32.54
N ARG A 930 -21.52 -20.54 -31.23
CA ARG A 930 -22.45 -19.83 -30.34
C ARG A 930 -21.75 -18.77 -29.52
N THR A 931 -22.42 -17.65 -29.31
CA THR A 931 -21.98 -16.62 -28.38
C THR A 931 -23.11 -16.25 -27.42
N PHE A 932 -22.73 -15.93 -26.19
CA PHE A 932 -23.59 -15.28 -25.21
C PHE A 932 -22.82 -14.07 -24.69
N VAL A 933 -23.32 -12.87 -24.94
CA VAL A 933 -22.61 -11.62 -24.64
C VAL A 933 -23.46 -10.77 -23.73
N MET A 934 -22.89 -10.30 -22.63
CA MET A 934 -23.54 -9.48 -21.62
C MET A 934 -22.85 -8.13 -21.52
N GLY A 935 -23.62 -7.04 -21.63
CA GLY A 935 -23.14 -5.67 -21.45
C GLY A 935 -22.95 -5.26 -19.99
N PHE A 936 -22.86 -6.24 -19.09
CA PHE A 936 -22.54 -6.06 -17.68
C PHE A 936 -21.78 -7.29 -17.18
N PRO A 937 -21.02 -7.18 -16.08
CA PRO A 937 -20.23 -8.29 -15.56
C PRO A 937 -21.10 -9.34 -14.84
N LEU A 938 -20.90 -10.62 -15.11
CA LEU A 938 -21.64 -11.70 -14.45
C LEU A 938 -21.32 -11.79 -12.95
N GLU A 939 -20.06 -11.56 -12.60
CA GLU A 939 -19.55 -11.49 -11.23
C GLU A 939 -20.20 -10.38 -10.39
N SER A 940 -20.79 -9.37 -11.03
CA SER A 940 -21.48 -8.25 -10.37
C SER A 940 -22.93 -8.53 -9.98
N ILE A 941 -23.51 -9.66 -10.41
CA ILE A 941 -24.85 -10.08 -9.97
C ILE A 941 -24.80 -10.34 -8.46
N GLU A 942 -25.57 -9.56 -7.69
CA GLU A 942 -25.46 -9.49 -6.23
C GLU A 942 -25.78 -10.82 -5.54
N GLN A 943 -26.86 -11.49 -5.96
CA GLN A 943 -27.28 -12.76 -5.37
C GLN A 943 -26.61 -13.95 -6.05
N GLU A 944 -25.92 -14.78 -5.25
CA GLU A 944 -25.26 -15.98 -5.77
C GLU A 944 -26.23 -16.95 -6.45
N SER A 945 -27.44 -17.12 -5.92
CA SER A 945 -28.46 -17.96 -6.55
C SER A 945 -28.83 -17.49 -7.95
N ASP A 946 -28.84 -16.18 -8.17
CA ASP A 946 -29.18 -15.59 -9.45
C ASP A 946 -28.06 -15.76 -10.47
N ARG A 947 -26.83 -15.47 -10.04
CA ARG A 947 -25.63 -15.71 -10.83
C ARG A 947 -25.50 -17.17 -11.26
N ASN A 948 -25.73 -18.10 -10.35
CA ASN A 948 -25.70 -19.54 -10.64
C ASN A 948 -26.77 -19.95 -11.66
N ALA A 949 -27.99 -19.42 -11.54
CA ALA A 949 -29.07 -19.70 -12.49
C ALA A 949 -28.76 -19.15 -13.89
N VAL A 950 -28.25 -17.92 -13.99
CA VAL A 950 -27.85 -17.31 -15.27
C VAL A 950 -26.75 -18.15 -15.93
N MET A 951 -25.70 -18.52 -15.20
CA MET A 951 -24.64 -19.38 -15.74
C MET A 951 -25.17 -20.75 -16.20
N ALA A 952 -26.10 -21.35 -15.45
CA ALA A 952 -26.71 -22.61 -15.84
C ALA A 952 -27.49 -22.50 -17.17
N SER A 953 -28.27 -21.42 -17.36
CA SER A 953 -28.97 -21.14 -18.62
C SER A 953 -27.99 -20.94 -19.79
N ILE A 954 -26.87 -20.25 -19.58
CA ILE A 954 -25.83 -20.05 -20.60
C ILE A 954 -25.22 -21.39 -21.02
N LEU A 955 -24.80 -22.22 -20.06
CA LEU A 955 -24.20 -23.52 -20.36
C LEU A 955 -25.22 -24.47 -21.03
N GLN A 956 -26.49 -24.43 -20.65
CA GLN A 956 -27.56 -25.15 -21.33
C GLN A 956 -27.74 -24.68 -22.78
N PHE A 957 -27.70 -23.36 -23.01
CA PHE A 957 -27.75 -22.77 -24.36
C PHE A 957 -26.60 -23.27 -25.23
N PHE A 958 -25.39 -23.43 -24.72
CA PHE A 958 -24.26 -23.97 -25.50
C PHE A 958 -24.36 -25.47 -25.77
N GLN A 959 -25.15 -26.24 -25.00
CA GLN A 959 -25.33 -27.68 -25.18
C GLN A 959 -26.42 -28.08 -26.17
N ALA A 960 -27.39 -27.22 -26.48
CA ALA A 960 -28.51 -27.61 -27.34
C ALA A 960 -27.96 -28.17 -28.66
N LYS A 961 -28.37 -29.37 -29.10
CA LYS A 961 -27.77 -30.03 -30.26
C LYS A 961 -27.80 -29.13 -31.51
N LYS A 962 -26.75 -29.22 -32.33
CA LYS A 962 -26.71 -28.58 -33.66
C LYS A 962 -27.84 -29.11 -34.55
#